data_AF-A0A356L502-F1
#
_entry.id   AF-A0A356L502-F1
#
_cell.length_a   1.000
_cell.length_b   1.000
_cell.length_c   1.000
_cell.angle_alpha   90.00
_cell.angle_beta   90.00
_cell.angle_gamma   90.00
#
_symmetry.space_group_name_H-M   'P 1'
#
loop_
_entity.id
_entity.type
_entity.pdbx_description
1 polymer ?
#
loop_
_entity_poly.entity_id
_entity_poly.type
_entity_poly.pdbx_seq_one_letter_code
_entity_poly.pdbx_strand_id
1 'polypeptide(L)'
;MAKRTIKKSVKKAPIWKKLIGLFLFLGAASVFGGFGYRYFTIAVREEANITEILTILNESLPEETTDDLVLPTSIPGYDSISIAWASDDSETIYPDGKVYRPLSAVGDKRVVLTATFTVLENDRLAQLAFELLGVGPITQTFEVLVLKMDLTDQEKVDYVASRLYVPEDSFYSLGLLTSVSEFPELTISWSSSDPAILTNAGAKAGTGSVTLTAEVSLGSASSQMSFPITMLASQPVFTALDPDLEAIDTGTYATDWTAGGFIFHQAILALNGTDAIIRMKADQSATLTTQDPVFEPSGLTFDFQLYATDAEKLTKPTTVLVSWSDDLITWTNLYTQVIADANNLAVDLDVSGLNGDVYFQVAVITEYLTDLRVDVDNLIIERELSADDIEQWIEANVPDKTNNSLILPRTTGYGGIISWSSSDPTLMSDDGLIDRPAESTDVIMTATVTGLAFPVIFPRSVTILGVSTVEPLELYFIDLGKYGTSDTGESIYFKLGDFDVLIDAGSNFNASNQALSETIDAHSEDRIIDLIVATHPDADHIGGLPFIFSTYEVKNLFQFYGDHTTLLYQEYVSSYQAEGLVSECLVTDAYNNQNGCSRVITIQEGVTINVVDTGYYQTDETNGRSVVFVLEAYGTRILLTGDADNNDGRTAESNYMNEVGDIDILKAVHHATSNGTTSEFLAVVDPETVIITNGN
;
A
#
# COMPACT_ATOMS: atom_id res chain seq x y z
N MET A 1 6.31 8.52 -36.74
CA MET A 1 6.91 9.82 -37.15
C MET A 1 5.93 10.96 -36.86
N ALA A 2 6.09 11.59 -35.69
CA ALA A 2 5.61 12.94 -35.43
C ALA A 2 6.52 13.49 -34.32
N LYS A 3 7.54 14.28 -34.69
CA LYS A 3 8.45 14.93 -33.74
C LYS A 3 7.67 16.01 -32.99
N ARG A 4 7.32 15.77 -31.72
CA ARG A 4 6.76 16.78 -30.83
C ARG A 4 7.92 17.39 -30.04
N THR A 5 8.33 18.59 -30.43
CA THR A 5 9.42 19.35 -29.81
C THR A 5 8.98 19.83 -28.42
N ILE A 6 9.47 19.19 -27.36
CA ILE A 6 9.28 19.64 -25.98
C ILE A 6 10.33 20.72 -25.69
N LYS A 7 9.90 21.97 -25.51
CA LYS A 7 10.76 23.06 -25.01
C LYS A 7 10.93 22.90 -23.50
N LYS A 8 12.04 22.28 -23.05
CA LYS A 8 12.49 22.39 -21.66
C LYS A 8 12.96 23.83 -21.41
N SER A 9 12.33 24.55 -20.48
CA SER A 9 12.69 25.92 -20.14
C SER A 9 13.86 25.93 -19.16
N VAL A 10 15.05 26.30 -19.63
CA VAL A 10 16.16 26.68 -18.76
C VAL A 10 15.79 28.01 -18.11
N LYS A 11 15.43 28.01 -16.82
CA LYS A 11 15.25 29.26 -16.04
C LYS A 11 16.61 29.94 -15.91
N LYS A 12 16.88 30.93 -16.76
CA LYS A 12 18.06 31.80 -16.62
C LYS A 12 17.92 32.63 -15.34
N ALA A 13 18.88 32.49 -14.42
CA ALA A 13 19.03 33.43 -13.31
C ALA A 13 19.20 34.86 -13.86
N PRO A 14 18.59 35.87 -13.21
CA PRO A 14 18.67 37.24 -13.69
C PRO A 14 20.12 37.74 -13.62
N ILE A 15 20.65 38.14 -14.79
CA ILE A 15 21.99 38.72 -15.02
C ILE A 15 22.36 39.83 -14.00
N TRP A 16 21.36 40.45 -13.36
CA TRP A 16 21.51 41.49 -12.34
C TRP A 16 22.17 41.03 -11.03
N LYS A 17 22.01 39.78 -10.57
CA LYS A 17 22.71 39.31 -9.35
C LYS A 17 24.23 39.16 -9.56
N LYS A 18 24.66 38.78 -10.78
CA LYS A 18 26.09 38.70 -11.15
C LYS A 18 26.76 40.08 -11.29
N LEU A 19 25.98 41.12 -11.59
CA LEU A 19 26.45 42.52 -11.67
C LEU A 19 26.73 43.16 -10.29
N ILE A 20 26.14 42.65 -9.21
CA ILE A 20 26.36 43.18 -7.85
C ILE A 20 27.71 42.71 -7.29
N GLY A 21 28.11 41.45 -7.54
CA GLY A 21 29.47 40.97 -7.26
C GLY A 21 30.53 41.73 -8.05
N LEU A 22 30.22 42.13 -9.29
CA LEU A 22 31.07 42.98 -10.13
C LEU A 22 31.33 44.36 -9.51
N PHE A 23 30.35 44.97 -8.83
CA PHE A 23 30.53 46.26 -8.16
C PHE A 23 31.39 46.17 -6.90
N LEU A 24 31.28 45.08 -6.14
CA LEU A 24 32.12 44.82 -4.97
C LEU A 24 33.56 44.45 -5.34
N PHE A 25 33.76 43.73 -6.45
CA PHE A 25 35.09 43.35 -6.95
C PHE A 25 35.83 44.50 -7.65
N LEU A 26 35.12 45.31 -8.45
CA LEU A 26 35.70 46.52 -9.07
C LEU A 26 36.00 47.63 -8.06
N GLY A 27 35.25 47.67 -6.94
CA GLY A 27 35.45 48.64 -5.86
C GLY A 27 36.71 48.39 -5.01
N ALA A 28 37.19 47.15 -4.93
CA ALA A 28 38.34 46.77 -4.10
C ALA A 28 39.70 46.77 -4.82
N ALA A 29 39.74 46.94 -6.15
CA ALA A 29 40.97 46.78 -6.94
C ALA A 29 41.34 48.05 -7.73
N SER A 30 41.77 49.11 -7.05
CA SER A 30 42.52 50.21 -7.68
C SER A 30 43.96 49.82 -8.10
N VAL A 31 44.30 48.53 -8.09
CA VAL A 31 45.63 48.00 -8.51
C VAL A 31 45.56 46.88 -9.58
N PHE A 32 44.39 46.31 -9.94
CA PHE A 32 44.30 45.12 -10.83
C PHE A 32 43.17 45.14 -11.90
N GLY A 33 42.73 46.31 -12.35
CA GLY A 33 41.53 46.46 -13.21
C GLY A 33 41.50 45.69 -14.55
N GLY A 34 42.64 45.31 -15.13
CA GLY A 34 42.67 44.50 -16.37
C GLY A 34 42.56 42.99 -16.14
N PHE A 35 42.90 42.53 -14.94
CA PHE A 35 43.03 41.10 -14.63
C PHE A 35 41.68 40.46 -14.33
N GLY A 36 40.88 41.06 -13.44
CA GLY A 36 39.54 40.59 -13.13
C GLY A 36 38.58 40.65 -14.32
N TYR A 37 38.70 41.68 -15.18
CA TYR A 37 37.88 41.82 -16.38
C TYR A 37 38.15 40.73 -17.43
N ARG A 38 39.43 40.34 -17.61
CA ARG A 38 39.82 39.27 -18.53
C ARG A 38 39.23 37.92 -18.10
N TYR A 39 39.35 37.55 -16.83
CA TYR A 39 38.83 36.26 -16.37
C TYR A 39 37.30 36.27 -16.26
N PHE A 40 36.67 37.40 -15.92
CA PHE A 40 35.21 37.54 -15.98
C PHE A 40 34.65 37.33 -17.41
N THR A 41 35.28 37.94 -18.43
CA THR A 41 34.85 37.76 -19.83
C THR A 41 35.08 36.33 -20.33
N ILE A 42 36.11 35.63 -19.84
CA ILE A 42 36.31 34.20 -20.08
C ILE A 42 35.22 33.38 -19.39
N ALA A 43 34.93 33.60 -18.10
CA ALA A 43 33.90 32.88 -17.36
C ALA A 43 32.53 32.95 -18.06
N VAL A 44 32.11 34.16 -18.47
CA VAL A 44 30.82 34.35 -19.15
C VAL A 44 30.76 33.65 -20.50
N ARG A 45 31.87 33.61 -21.24
CA ARG A 45 31.94 32.89 -22.52
C ARG A 45 31.89 31.38 -22.32
N GLU A 46 32.66 30.85 -21.37
CA GLU A 46 32.73 29.41 -21.13
C GLU A 46 31.44 28.87 -20.47
N GLU A 47 30.72 29.68 -19.68
CA GLU A 47 29.37 29.34 -19.19
C GLU A 47 28.38 29.12 -20.35
N ALA A 48 28.48 29.91 -21.42
CA ALA A 48 27.70 29.71 -22.64
C ALA A 48 28.12 28.44 -23.40
N ASN A 49 29.42 28.16 -23.47
CA ASN A 49 29.95 26.93 -24.06
C ASN A 49 29.49 25.68 -23.30
N ILE A 50 29.48 25.72 -21.95
CA ILE A 50 28.99 24.63 -21.11
C ILE A 50 27.52 24.34 -21.42
N THR A 51 26.69 25.37 -21.64
CA THR A 51 25.28 25.17 -22.04
C THR A 51 25.15 24.38 -23.36
N GLU A 52 26.06 24.59 -24.31
CA GLU A 52 26.09 23.85 -25.57
C GLU A 52 26.60 22.42 -25.37
N ILE A 53 27.65 22.23 -24.57
CA ILE A 53 28.14 20.90 -24.15
C ILE A 53 27.03 20.10 -23.45
N LEU A 54 26.24 20.73 -22.59
CA LEU A 54 25.10 20.07 -21.92
C LEU A 54 24.06 19.59 -22.92
N THR A 55 23.87 20.29 -24.04
CA THR A 55 22.95 19.83 -25.10
C THR A 55 23.53 18.58 -25.78
N ILE A 56 24.82 18.57 -26.07
CA ILE A 56 25.52 17.41 -26.65
C ILE A 56 25.45 16.20 -25.71
N LEU A 57 25.72 16.40 -24.42
CA LEU A 57 25.71 15.32 -23.43
C LEU A 57 24.31 14.71 -23.27
N ASN A 58 23.28 15.55 -23.18
CA ASN A 58 21.88 15.10 -23.13
C ASN A 58 21.44 14.32 -24.38
N GLU A 59 22.04 14.58 -25.54
CA GLU A 59 21.77 13.81 -26.76
C GLU A 59 22.58 12.51 -26.84
N SER A 60 23.71 12.44 -26.12
CA SER A 60 24.64 11.30 -26.18
C SER A 60 24.43 10.25 -25.10
N LEU A 61 23.91 10.62 -23.93
CA LEU A 61 23.61 9.70 -22.84
C LEU A 61 22.20 9.14 -23.02
N PRO A 62 22.03 7.80 -22.93
CA PRO A 62 20.70 7.20 -23.05
C PRO A 62 19.91 7.35 -21.74
N GLU A 63 18.58 7.32 -21.82
CA GLU A 63 17.70 7.30 -20.65
C GLU A 63 17.73 5.92 -19.93
N GLU A 64 18.04 4.85 -20.67
CA GLU A 64 18.20 3.48 -20.16
C GLU A 64 19.38 2.75 -20.84
N THR A 65 20.05 1.83 -20.16
CA THR A 65 21.17 1.07 -20.76
C THR A 65 21.32 -0.36 -20.22
N THR A 66 21.85 -1.24 -21.08
CA THR A 66 22.46 -2.54 -20.70
C THR A 66 23.95 -2.61 -21.03
N ASP A 67 24.46 -1.57 -21.71
CA ASP A 67 25.81 -1.47 -22.26
C ASP A 67 26.62 -0.37 -21.53
N ASP A 68 27.95 -0.46 -21.63
CA ASP A 68 28.86 0.58 -21.14
C ASP A 68 28.57 1.94 -21.78
N LEU A 69 28.63 3.00 -20.96
CA LEU A 69 28.45 4.39 -21.38
C LEU A 69 29.75 5.01 -21.88
N VAL A 70 29.62 5.96 -22.81
CA VAL A 70 30.75 6.80 -23.24
C VAL A 70 30.69 8.12 -22.48
N LEU A 71 31.52 8.26 -21.44
CA LEU A 71 31.62 9.46 -20.62
C LEU A 71 32.83 10.31 -21.04
N PRO A 72 32.65 11.34 -21.89
CA PRO A 72 33.78 12.11 -22.41
C PRO A 72 34.39 13.00 -21.34
N THR A 73 35.73 13.08 -21.28
CA THR A 73 36.47 14.01 -20.40
C THR A 73 36.74 15.36 -21.06
N SER A 74 36.45 15.50 -22.36
CA SER A 74 36.52 16.74 -23.14
C SER A 74 35.64 16.62 -24.38
N ILE A 75 35.19 17.76 -24.92
CA ILE A 75 34.41 17.83 -26.16
C ILE A 75 35.23 18.54 -27.25
N PRO A 76 35.42 17.95 -28.45
CA PRO A 76 36.13 18.60 -29.54
C PRO A 76 35.54 19.97 -29.88
N GLY A 77 36.39 21.00 -29.94
CA GLY A 77 35.97 22.39 -30.16
C GLY A 77 35.77 23.21 -28.88
N TYR A 78 35.86 22.59 -27.71
CA TYR A 78 35.79 23.23 -26.39
C TYR A 78 37.03 22.93 -25.55
N ASP A 79 38.22 23.12 -26.15
CA ASP A 79 39.51 22.69 -25.57
C ASP A 79 39.87 23.36 -24.22
N SER A 80 39.16 24.41 -23.84
CA SER A 80 39.29 25.10 -22.54
C SER A 80 38.49 24.46 -21.41
N ILE A 81 37.67 23.44 -21.66
CA ILE A 81 36.76 22.82 -20.70
C ILE A 81 37.07 21.34 -20.58
N SER A 82 37.42 20.88 -19.38
CA SER A 82 37.47 19.45 -19.04
C SER A 82 36.22 19.02 -18.27
N ILE A 83 35.90 17.74 -18.37
CA ILE A 83 34.75 17.12 -17.71
C ILE A 83 35.27 16.00 -16.81
N ALA A 84 34.94 16.06 -15.53
CA ALA A 84 35.12 14.95 -14.60
C ALA A 84 33.76 14.34 -14.29
N TRP A 85 33.68 13.01 -14.31
CA TRP A 85 32.45 12.28 -14.01
C TRP A 85 32.52 11.67 -12.61
N ALA A 86 31.40 11.70 -11.91
CA ALA A 86 31.15 10.93 -10.71
C ALA A 86 29.81 10.20 -10.88
N SER A 87 29.68 9.04 -10.24
CA SER A 87 28.43 8.29 -10.15
C SER A 87 28.00 8.29 -8.69
N ASP A 88 26.70 8.46 -8.44
CA ASP A 88 26.12 8.20 -7.11
C ASP A 88 26.18 6.71 -6.76
N ASP A 89 26.11 5.84 -7.76
CA ASP A 89 26.36 4.41 -7.64
C ASP A 89 27.52 3.98 -8.54
N SER A 90 28.71 3.99 -7.95
CA SER A 90 29.94 3.57 -8.65
C SER A 90 30.10 2.05 -8.78
N GLU A 91 29.19 1.25 -8.22
CA GLU A 91 29.16 -0.21 -8.43
C GLU A 91 28.37 -0.57 -9.69
N THR A 92 27.32 0.20 -10.01
CA THR A 92 26.47 -0.02 -11.19
C THR A 92 26.95 0.76 -12.42
N ILE A 93 27.37 2.03 -12.28
CA ILE A 93 28.06 2.77 -13.36
C ILE A 93 29.34 3.38 -12.81
N TYR A 94 30.48 2.92 -13.30
CA TYR A 94 31.78 3.47 -12.91
C TYR A 94 31.99 4.86 -13.53
N PRO A 95 32.83 5.72 -12.90
CA PRO A 95 33.16 7.03 -13.46
C PRO A 95 33.80 7.04 -14.86
N ASP A 96 34.30 5.90 -15.33
CA ASP A 96 34.81 5.71 -16.70
C ASP A 96 33.72 5.26 -17.70
N GLY A 97 32.49 5.09 -17.24
CA GLY A 97 31.33 4.67 -18.01
C GLY A 97 31.06 3.17 -18.01
N LYS A 98 31.86 2.35 -17.32
CA LYS A 98 31.62 0.90 -17.29
C LYS A 98 30.34 0.57 -16.51
N VAL A 99 29.46 -0.24 -17.09
CA VAL A 99 28.15 -0.61 -16.53
C VAL A 99 28.17 -2.05 -16.02
N TYR A 100 27.74 -2.24 -14.77
CA TYR A 100 27.44 -3.54 -14.20
C TYR A 100 25.94 -3.64 -13.96
N ARG A 101 25.29 -4.55 -14.68
CA ARG A 101 23.85 -4.74 -14.57
C ARG A 101 23.50 -5.33 -13.20
N PRO A 102 22.49 -4.78 -12.49
CA PRO A 102 22.00 -5.37 -11.24
C PRO A 102 21.42 -6.76 -11.50
N LEU A 103 21.40 -7.62 -10.47
CA LEU A 103 20.75 -8.94 -10.58
C LEU A 103 19.25 -8.78 -10.85
N SER A 104 18.64 -9.74 -11.55
CA SER A 104 17.20 -9.66 -11.87
C SER A 104 16.29 -9.49 -10.64
N ALA A 105 16.72 -10.01 -9.48
CA ALA A 105 16.00 -9.90 -8.22
C ALA A 105 16.08 -8.50 -7.57
N VAL A 106 17.11 -7.73 -7.89
CA VAL A 106 17.31 -6.35 -7.39
C VAL A 106 16.45 -5.36 -8.20
N GLY A 107 16.11 -5.70 -9.45
CA GLY A 107 15.37 -4.79 -10.32
C GLY A 107 16.28 -3.84 -11.09
N ASP A 108 15.69 -3.05 -11.98
CA ASP A 108 16.43 -2.02 -12.72
C ASP A 108 16.89 -0.94 -11.74
N LYS A 109 18.09 -0.39 -11.93
CA LYS A 109 18.67 0.59 -11.01
C LYS A 109 18.87 1.92 -11.71
N ARG A 110 18.29 2.98 -11.15
CA ARG A 110 18.51 4.36 -11.62
C ARG A 110 19.81 4.87 -11.03
N VAL A 111 20.67 5.41 -11.88
CA VAL A 111 21.99 5.92 -11.51
C VAL A 111 22.13 7.36 -11.97
N VAL A 112 22.55 8.25 -11.07
CA VAL A 112 22.78 9.67 -11.32
C VAL A 112 24.26 9.93 -11.56
N LEU A 113 24.58 10.25 -12.82
CA LEU A 113 25.91 10.67 -13.23
C LEU A 113 26.07 12.18 -13.09
N THR A 114 27.08 12.62 -12.34
CA THR A 114 27.42 14.03 -12.17
C THR A 114 28.62 14.39 -13.03
N ALA A 115 28.39 15.23 -14.05
CA ALA A 115 29.45 15.86 -14.83
C ALA A 115 29.89 17.17 -14.16
N THR A 116 31.18 17.29 -13.84
CA THR A 116 31.81 18.50 -13.30
C THR A 116 32.67 19.15 -14.37
N PHE A 117 32.29 20.36 -14.79
CA PHE A 117 32.99 21.14 -15.81
C PHE A 117 34.05 22.03 -15.17
N THR A 118 35.31 21.86 -15.59
CA THR A 118 36.43 22.70 -15.15
C THR A 118 36.99 23.51 -16.31
N VAL A 119 36.97 24.84 -16.16
CA VAL A 119 37.50 25.78 -17.15
C VAL A 119 38.98 26.06 -16.89
N LEU A 120 39.82 25.88 -17.91
CA LEU A 120 41.27 26.10 -17.84
C LEU A 120 41.89 25.40 -16.62
N GLU A 121 41.68 24.09 -16.49
CA GLU A 121 42.07 23.25 -15.35
C GLU A 121 43.52 23.43 -14.85
N ASN A 122 44.43 23.83 -15.74
CA ASN A 122 45.85 24.04 -15.42
C ASN A 122 46.23 25.51 -15.12
N ASP A 123 45.30 26.46 -15.12
CA ASP A 123 45.53 27.88 -14.81
C ASP A 123 45.04 28.24 -13.40
N ARG A 124 45.95 28.14 -12.41
CA ARG A 124 45.66 28.45 -10.99
C ARG A 124 45.16 29.88 -10.76
N LEU A 125 45.56 30.82 -11.61
CA LEU A 125 45.12 32.21 -11.51
C LEU A 125 43.69 32.38 -12.04
N ALA A 126 43.31 31.61 -13.06
CA ALA A 126 41.94 31.51 -13.54
C ALA A 126 41.03 30.91 -12.47
N GLN A 127 41.46 29.80 -11.85
CA GLN A 127 40.70 29.12 -10.79
C GLN A 127 40.45 30.03 -9.59
N LEU A 128 41.48 30.71 -9.08
CA LEU A 128 41.33 31.68 -7.98
C LEU A 128 40.40 32.84 -8.35
N ALA A 129 40.46 33.32 -9.60
CA ALA A 129 39.58 34.37 -10.07
C ALA A 129 38.12 33.90 -10.16
N PHE A 130 37.88 32.66 -10.60
CA PHE A 130 36.52 32.09 -10.68
C PHE A 130 35.92 31.82 -9.30
N GLU A 131 36.71 31.28 -8.38
CA GLU A 131 36.31 31.08 -6.98
C GLU A 131 35.91 32.41 -6.32
N LEU A 132 36.72 33.46 -6.48
CA LEU A 132 36.42 34.81 -5.97
C LEU A 132 35.21 35.48 -6.64
N LEU A 133 34.88 35.09 -7.87
CA LEU A 133 33.72 35.60 -8.61
C LEU A 133 32.45 34.77 -8.36
N GLY A 134 32.50 33.73 -7.52
CA GLY A 134 31.39 32.81 -7.28
C GLY A 134 31.02 31.97 -8.50
N VAL A 135 31.97 31.79 -9.43
CA VAL A 135 31.86 30.90 -10.57
C VAL A 135 32.53 29.58 -10.16
N GLY A 136 31.85 28.79 -9.33
CA GLY A 136 32.32 27.45 -8.96
C GLY A 136 32.39 26.51 -10.17
N PRO A 137 33.00 25.32 -10.05
CA PRO A 137 32.86 24.30 -11.08
C PRO A 137 31.37 24.06 -11.33
N ILE A 138 30.99 24.10 -12.60
CA ILE A 138 29.59 23.88 -12.97
C ILE A 138 29.37 22.38 -12.93
N THR A 139 28.36 21.93 -12.21
CA THR A 139 27.96 20.52 -12.20
C THR A 139 26.62 20.35 -12.91
N GLN A 140 26.44 19.21 -13.56
CA GLN A 140 25.16 18.78 -14.11
C GLN A 140 24.97 17.29 -13.85
N THR A 141 23.77 16.92 -13.42
CA THR A 141 23.36 15.53 -13.25
C THR A 141 22.64 14.99 -14.49
N PHE A 142 22.82 13.70 -14.74
CA PHE A 142 22.15 12.92 -15.77
C PHE A 142 21.67 11.62 -15.13
N GLU A 143 20.40 11.28 -15.32
CA GLU A 143 19.85 10.01 -14.85
C GLU A 143 19.92 8.96 -15.96
N VAL A 144 20.40 7.77 -15.62
CA VAL A 144 20.40 6.61 -16.51
C VAL A 144 19.79 5.42 -15.77
N LEU A 145 18.79 4.78 -16.36
CA LEU A 145 18.22 3.53 -15.84
C LEU A 145 19.04 2.33 -16.35
N VAL A 146 19.80 1.67 -15.47
CA VAL A 146 20.53 0.45 -15.82
C VAL A 146 19.60 -0.75 -15.67
N LEU A 147 19.34 -1.43 -16.79
CA LEU A 147 18.43 -2.57 -16.81
C LEU A 147 19.09 -3.80 -16.19
N LYS A 148 18.35 -4.45 -15.29
CA LYS A 148 18.76 -5.67 -14.59
C LYS A 148 19.11 -6.80 -15.53
N MET A 149 19.92 -7.75 -15.07
CA MET A 149 20.25 -8.98 -15.80
C MET A 149 18.97 -9.76 -16.16
N ASP A 150 18.99 -10.44 -17.30
CA ASP A 150 17.90 -11.31 -17.69
C ASP A 150 17.81 -12.50 -16.70
N LEU A 151 16.59 -12.94 -16.37
CA LEU A 151 16.38 -14.14 -15.57
C LEU A 151 17.08 -15.34 -16.22
N THR A 152 17.78 -16.12 -15.39
CA THR A 152 18.28 -17.44 -15.78
C THR A 152 17.12 -18.39 -16.07
N ASP A 153 17.37 -19.47 -16.80
CA ASP A 153 16.33 -20.46 -17.11
C ASP A 153 15.70 -21.07 -15.83
N GLN A 154 16.49 -21.27 -14.78
CA GLN A 154 15.99 -21.76 -13.50
C GLN A 154 15.10 -20.74 -12.80
N GLU A 155 15.48 -19.46 -12.79
CA GLU A 155 14.65 -18.41 -12.18
C GLU A 155 13.34 -18.22 -12.94
N LYS A 156 13.32 -18.36 -14.27
CA LYS A 156 12.07 -18.37 -15.06
C LYS A 156 11.17 -19.55 -14.71
N VAL A 157 11.76 -20.73 -14.58
CA VAL A 157 11.05 -21.95 -14.17
C VAL A 157 10.44 -21.79 -12.78
N ASP A 158 11.21 -21.29 -11.81
CA ASP A 158 10.74 -21.10 -10.44
C ASP A 158 9.70 -19.98 -10.34
N TYR A 159 9.86 -18.92 -11.13
CA TYR A 159 8.88 -17.85 -11.27
C TYR A 159 7.52 -18.43 -11.70
N VAL A 160 7.46 -19.20 -12.78
CA VAL A 160 6.20 -19.77 -13.26
C VAL A 160 5.65 -20.82 -12.29
N ALA A 161 6.51 -21.71 -11.77
CA ALA A 161 6.11 -22.79 -10.88
C ALA A 161 5.40 -22.28 -9.62
N SER A 162 5.86 -21.17 -9.05
CA SER A 162 5.27 -20.62 -7.82
C SER A 162 3.93 -19.89 -8.03
N ARG A 163 3.50 -19.67 -9.27
CA ARG A 163 2.20 -19.04 -9.60
C ARG A 163 1.17 -20.04 -10.16
N LEU A 164 1.52 -21.32 -10.28
CA LEU A 164 0.56 -22.34 -10.68
C LEU A 164 -0.49 -22.54 -9.57
N TYR A 165 -1.75 -22.66 -9.98
CA TYR A 165 -2.88 -22.81 -9.08
C TYR A 165 -3.75 -24.01 -9.48
N VAL A 166 -4.16 -24.78 -8.47
CA VAL A 166 -5.13 -25.87 -8.52
C VAL A 166 -5.95 -25.80 -7.22
N PRO A 167 -7.29 -25.83 -7.26
CA PRO A 167 -8.10 -25.80 -6.04
C PRO A 167 -7.95 -27.11 -5.24
N GLU A 168 -8.18 -27.05 -3.92
CA GLU A 168 -8.07 -28.22 -3.02
C GLU A 168 -9.18 -29.24 -3.24
N ASP A 169 -10.33 -28.78 -3.69
CA ASP A 169 -11.45 -29.61 -4.09
C ASP A 169 -12.06 -29.08 -5.39
N SER A 170 -12.76 -29.96 -6.09
CA SER A 170 -13.53 -29.54 -7.24
C SER A 170 -14.62 -30.53 -7.59
N PHE A 171 -15.76 -30.00 -8.03
CA PHE A 171 -16.79 -30.80 -8.65
C PHE A 171 -16.67 -30.85 -10.19
N TYR A 172 -15.87 -29.97 -10.79
CA TYR A 172 -15.83 -29.68 -12.22
C TYR A 172 -14.44 -29.98 -12.83
N SER A 173 -14.29 -29.81 -14.15
CA SER A 173 -13.01 -30.04 -14.85
C SER A 173 -12.12 -28.82 -14.79
N LEU A 174 -10.82 -29.01 -14.57
CA LEU A 174 -9.87 -27.92 -14.42
C LEU A 174 -9.29 -27.47 -15.75
N GLY A 175 -9.04 -26.17 -15.90
CA GLY A 175 -8.18 -25.60 -16.92
C GLY A 175 -6.73 -25.54 -16.44
N LEU A 176 -5.87 -26.38 -17.00
CA LEU A 176 -4.46 -26.44 -16.62
C LEU A 176 -3.60 -25.63 -17.59
N LEU A 177 -2.74 -24.79 -17.06
CA LEU A 177 -1.81 -23.97 -17.84
C LEU A 177 -0.71 -24.85 -18.45
N THR A 178 -0.50 -24.78 -19.77
CA THR A 178 0.52 -25.57 -20.47
C THR A 178 1.71 -24.74 -20.98
N SER A 179 1.56 -23.42 -20.99
CA SER A 179 2.56 -22.45 -21.46
C SER A 179 2.28 -21.08 -20.87
N VAL A 180 3.30 -20.21 -20.83
CA VAL A 180 3.17 -18.79 -20.47
C VAL A 180 3.74 -17.92 -21.59
N SER A 181 3.02 -16.87 -21.97
CA SER A 181 3.42 -16.02 -23.10
C SER A 181 4.64 -15.14 -22.78
N GLU A 182 4.92 -14.87 -21.50
CA GLU A 182 6.12 -14.18 -21.04
C GLU A 182 7.40 -15.00 -21.29
N PHE A 183 7.32 -16.33 -21.24
CA PHE A 183 8.44 -17.24 -21.51
C PHE A 183 8.00 -18.30 -22.54
N PRO A 184 7.92 -17.96 -23.84
CA PRO A 184 7.33 -18.83 -24.86
C PRO A 184 8.11 -20.14 -25.09
N GLU A 185 9.38 -20.19 -24.69
CA GLU A 185 10.25 -21.38 -24.76
C GLU A 185 10.03 -22.34 -23.57
N LEU A 186 9.36 -21.90 -22.50
CA LEU A 186 9.11 -22.67 -21.29
C LEU A 186 7.89 -23.57 -21.47
N THR A 187 7.98 -24.80 -20.99
CA THR A 187 6.93 -25.81 -21.11
C THR A 187 6.39 -26.22 -19.74
N ILE A 188 5.08 -26.43 -19.66
CA ILE A 188 4.41 -26.93 -18.46
C ILE A 188 3.69 -28.22 -18.83
N SER A 189 4.07 -29.32 -18.19
CA SER A 189 3.43 -30.62 -18.37
C SER A 189 2.78 -31.09 -17.08
N TRP A 190 1.65 -31.79 -17.20
CA TRP A 190 0.85 -32.23 -16.06
C TRP A 190 0.72 -33.75 -16.05
N SER A 191 0.74 -34.32 -14.84
CA SER A 191 0.49 -35.72 -14.60
C SER A 191 -0.44 -35.91 -13.40
N SER A 192 -1.37 -36.85 -13.53
CA SER A 192 -2.27 -37.24 -12.44
C SER A 192 -1.80 -38.56 -11.84
N SER A 193 -1.83 -38.64 -10.51
CA SER A 193 -1.59 -39.91 -9.78
C SER A 193 -2.70 -40.94 -9.98
N ASP A 194 -3.90 -40.52 -10.37
CA ASP A 194 -5.00 -41.40 -10.80
C ASP A 194 -5.81 -40.76 -11.94
N PRO A 195 -5.43 -41.03 -13.21
CA PRO A 195 -6.15 -40.56 -14.39
C PRO A 195 -7.60 -41.04 -14.51
N ALA A 196 -8.03 -42.04 -13.73
CA ALA A 196 -9.43 -42.47 -13.69
C ALA A 196 -10.30 -41.54 -12.83
N ILE A 197 -9.70 -40.73 -11.95
CA ILE A 197 -10.38 -39.69 -11.17
C ILE A 197 -10.28 -38.34 -11.89
N LEU A 198 -9.07 -37.94 -12.28
CA LEU A 198 -8.79 -36.67 -12.94
C LEU A 198 -7.69 -36.88 -13.98
N THR A 199 -7.94 -36.59 -15.25
CA THR A 199 -6.95 -36.82 -16.32
C THR A 199 -5.78 -35.83 -16.24
N ASN A 200 -4.67 -36.13 -16.93
CA ASN A 200 -3.53 -35.21 -17.06
C ASN A 200 -3.89 -33.87 -17.71
N ALA A 201 -5.01 -33.79 -18.43
CA ALA A 201 -5.50 -32.56 -19.05
C ALA A 201 -6.49 -31.81 -18.14
N GLY A 202 -6.70 -32.24 -16.90
CA GLY A 202 -7.65 -31.62 -15.96
C GLY A 202 -9.10 -32.04 -16.13
N ALA A 203 -9.43 -32.93 -17.08
CA ALA A 203 -10.80 -33.43 -17.23
C ALA A 203 -11.19 -34.38 -16.11
N LYS A 204 -12.32 -34.12 -15.43
CA LYS A 204 -12.87 -34.98 -14.38
C LYS A 204 -13.37 -36.30 -14.98
N ALA A 205 -12.92 -37.41 -14.43
CA ALA A 205 -13.28 -38.77 -14.86
C ALA A 205 -13.96 -39.60 -13.75
N GLY A 206 -13.76 -39.22 -12.49
CA GLY A 206 -14.31 -39.92 -11.31
C GLY A 206 -14.34 -39.02 -10.08
N THR A 207 -14.46 -39.64 -8.91
CA THR A 207 -14.49 -38.98 -7.60
C THR A 207 -13.42 -39.57 -6.68
N GLY A 208 -12.98 -38.79 -5.71
CA GLY A 208 -11.93 -39.16 -4.76
C GLY A 208 -10.72 -38.24 -4.81
N SER A 209 -9.75 -38.52 -3.96
CA SER A 209 -8.54 -37.71 -3.83
C SER A 209 -7.47 -38.15 -4.81
N VAL A 210 -6.85 -37.18 -5.46
CA VAL A 210 -5.78 -37.35 -6.44
C VAL A 210 -4.74 -36.24 -6.24
N THR A 211 -3.49 -36.51 -6.57
CA THR A 211 -2.45 -35.48 -6.68
C THR A 211 -2.18 -35.21 -8.15
N LEU A 212 -2.27 -33.94 -8.55
CA LEU A 212 -1.73 -33.45 -9.82
C LEU A 212 -0.30 -32.97 -9.61
N THR A 213 0.60 -33.37 -10.50
CA THR A 213 1.99 -32.88 -10.52
C THR A 213 2.23 -32.11 -11.81
N ALA A 214 2.62 -30.85 -11.67
CA ALA A 214 3.12 -30.02 -12.75
C ALA A 214 4.65 -30.12 -12.83
N GLU A 215 5.19 -30.29 -14.02
CA GLU A 215 6.61 -30.13 -14.32
C GLU A 215 6.79 -28.93 -15.25
N VAL A 216 7.43 -27.90 -14.72
CA VAL A 216 7.80 -26.67 -15.45
C VAL A 216 9.25 -26.82 -15.89
N SER A 217 9.54 -26.64 -17.18
CA SER A 217 10.89 -26.85 -17.69
C SER A 217 11.29 -25.87 -18.80
N LEU A 218 12.57 -25.50 -18.79
CA LEU A 218 13.22 -24.66 -19.81
C LEU A 218 14.68 -25.08 -19.94
N GLY A 219 15.09 -25.53 -21.13
CA GLY A 219 16.46 -26.02 -21.34
C GLY A 219 16.81 -27.20 -20.42
N SER A 220 17.80 -27.03 -19.54
CA SER A 220 18.15 -28.01 -18.52
C SER A 220 17.56 -27.73 -17.13
N ALA A 221 16.85 -26.60 -16.96
CA ALA A 221 16.20 -26.23 -15.72
C ALA A 221 14.80 -26.86 -15.62
N SER A 222 14.41 -27.29 -14.42
CA SER A 222 13.09 -27.88 -14.17
C SER A 222 12.68 -27.79 -12.71
N SER A 223 11.40 -27.53 -12.45
CA SER A 223 10.78 -27.60 -11.12
C SER A 223 9.50 -28.41 -11.19
N GLN A 224 9.24 -29.19 -10.14
CA GLN A 224 8.02 -29.99 -9.99
C GLN A 224 7.20 -29.50 -8.80
N MET A 225 5.90 -29.30 -9.04
CA MET A 225 4.93 -28.88 -8.03
C MET A 225 3.83 -29.92 -7.91
N SER A 226 3.40 -30.22 -6.69
CA SER A 226 2.34 -31.20 -6.42
C SER A 226 1.15 -30.52 -5.75
N PHE A 227 -0.04 -30.78 -6.30
CA PHE A 227 -1.30 -30.20 -5.88
C PHE A 227 -2.24 -31.35 -5.45
N PRO A 228 -2.46 -31.55 -4.14
CA PRO A 228 -3.51 -32.45 -3.69
C PRO A 228 -4.88 -31.85 -4.03
N ILE A 229 -5.74 -32.65 -4.64
CA ILE A 229 -7.11 -32.24 -4.98
C ILE A 229 -8.10 -33.39 -4.70
N THR A 230 -9.29 -33.05 -4.21
CA THR A 230 -10.41 -33.99 -4.07
C THR A 230 -11.51 -33.71 -5.09
N MET A 231 -11.78 -34.69 -5.96
CA MET A 231 -12.88 -34.61 -6.91
C MET A 231 -14.19 -35.05 -6.25
N LEU A 232 -15.13 -34.11 -6.12
CA LEU A 232 -16.41 -34.31 -5.43
C LEU A 232 -17.45 -35.02 -6.31
N ALA A 233 -18.42 -35.68 -5.67
CA ALA A 233 -19.49 -36.42 -6.33
C ALA A 233 -20.71 -35.57 -6.72
N SER A 234 -20.90 -34.44 -6.06
CA SER A 234 -21.92 -33.42 -6.33
C SER A 234 -21.35 -32.04 -6.02
N GLN A 235 -21.99 -30.99 -6.56
CA GLN A 235 -21.66 -29.60 -6.22
C GLN A 235 -21.86 -29.40 -4.70
N PRO A 236 -20.96 -28.68 -4.02
CA PRO A 236 -21.19 -28.29 -2.63
C PRO A 236 -22.37 -27.32 -2.57
N VAL A 237 -23.11 -27.41 -1.47
CA VAL A 237 -24.16 -26.45 -1.14
C VAL A 237 -23.53 -25.36 -0.28
N PHE A 238 -23.87 -24.10 -0.55
CA PHE A 238 -23.37 -22.95 0.16
C PHE A 238 -24.38 -22.50 1.20
N THR A 239 -23.91 -22.18 2.41
CA THR A 239 -24.77 -21.56 3.42
C THR A 239 -25.00 -20.10 3.04
N ALA A 240 -26.23 -19.75 2.69
CA ALA A 240 -26.62 -18.37 2.46
C ALA A 240 -26.89 -17.64 3.78
N LEU A 241 -27.56 -18.32 4.72
CA LEU A 241 -27.91 -17.77 6.02
C LEU A 241 -27.97 -18.87 7.06
N ASP A 242 -27.26 -18.68 8.18
CA ASP A 242 -27.28 -19.54 9.37
C ASP A 242 -27.03 -18.61 10.57
N PRO A 243 -28.09 -18.11 11.22
CA PRO A 243 -27.95 -17.14 12.29
C PRO A 243 -27.32 -17.82 13.51
N ASP A 244 -26.13 -17.37 13.92
CA ASP A 244 -25.55 -17.74 15.21
C ASP A 244 -26.41 -17.14 16.33
N LEU A 245 -27.36 -17.93 16.82
CA LEU A 245 -28.31 -17.52 17.82
C LEU A 245 -27.63 -17.21 19.17
N GLU A 246 -26.47 -17.80 19.47
CA GLU A 246 -25.76 -17.54 20.73
C GLU A 246 -25.13 -16.14 20.77
N ALA A 247 -24.85 -15.55 19.62
CA ALA A 247 -24.24 -14.23 19.48
C ALA A 247 -25.25 -13.06 19.52
N ILE A 248 -26.56 -13.34 19.55
CA ILE A 248 -27.63 -12.33 19.48
C ILE A 248 -28.17 -12.04 20.89
N ASP A 249 -27.99 -10.83 21.41
CA ASP A 249 -28.56 -10.44 22.71
C ASP A 249 -29.84 -9.63 22.55
N THR A 250 -31.03 -10.22 22.76
CA THR A 250 -32.29 -9.46 22.78
C THR A 250 -33.36 -10.00 23.76
N GLY A 251 -34.25 -9.09 24.20
CA GLY A 251 -35.35 -9.37 25.11
C GLY A 251 -36.60 -8.49 24.92
N THR A 252 -37.75 -9.04 25.34
CA THR A 252 -39.15 -8.63 25.14
C THR A 252 -39.68 -8.71 23.71
N TYR A 253 -40.92 -9.20 23.55
CA TYR A 253 -41.64 -9.28 22.27
C TYR A 253 -41.97 -7.85 21.76
N ALA A 254 -40.99 -7.20 21.15
CA ALA A 254 -41.16 -5.91 20.48
C ALA A 254 -41.95 -6.08 19.17
N THR A 255 -42.41 -4.97 18.59
CA THR A 255 -43.14 -4.99 17.31
C THR A 255 -42.26 -5.53 16.19
N ASP A 256 -41.09 -4.95 15.91
CA ASP A 256 -40.10 -5.48 14.97
C ASP A 256 -38.69 -5.20 15.50
N TRP A 257 -37.75 -6.12 15.30
CA TRP A 257 -36.31 -5.91 15.52
C TRP A 257 -35.49 -6.77 14.54
N THR A 258 -34.20 -6.48 14.37
CA THR A 258 -33.34 -7.16 13.39
C THR A 258 -32.10 -7.76 14.03
N ALA A 259 -31.73 -8.98 13.61
CA ALA A 259 -30.46 -9.63 13.95
C ALA A 259 -30.23 -10.86 13.07
N GLY A 260 -28.98 -11.31 12.93
CA GLY A 260 -28.66 -12.57 12.24
C GLY A 260 -29.23 -12.68 10.82
N GLY A 261 -29.37 -11.56 10.09
CA GLY A 261 -29.97 -11.51 8.76
C GLY A 261 -31.49 -11.70 8.71
N PHE A 262 -32.19 -11.53 9.84
CA PHE A 262 -33.64 -11.61 9.93
C PHE A 262 -34.28 -10.39 10.60
N ILE A 263 -35.51 -10.11 10.19
CA ILE A 263 -36.48 -9.23 10.84
C ILE A 263 -37.42 -10.11 11.67
N PHE A 264 -37.44 -9.88 12.97
CA PHE A 264 -38.26 -10.58 13.95
C PHE A 264 -39.49 -9.74 14.28
N HIS A 265 -40.70 -10.28 14.03
CA HIS A 265 -41.98 -9.71 14.43
C HIS A 265 -42.62 -10.57 15.51
N GLN A 266 -42.89 -10.02 16.70
CA GLN A 266 -43.46 -10.78 17.82
C GLN A 266 -42.67 -12.07 18.16
N ALA A 267 -41.35 -12.00 18.00
CA ALA A 267 -40.42 -13.06 18.34
C ALA A 267 -39.28 -12.52 19.22
N ILE A 268 -38.68 -13.39 20.03
CA ILE A 268 -37.53 -13.07 20.89
C ILE A 268 -36.52 -14.21 20.81
N LEU A 269 -35.28 -13.95 21.22
CA LEU A 269 -34.38 -15.03 21.58
C LEU A 269 -34.65 -15.51 23.01
N ALA A 270 -34.59 -16.82 23.25
CA ALA A 270 -34.74 -17.39 24.58
C ALA A 270 -33.80 -18.58 24.77
N LEU A 271 -33.56 -18.96 26.04
CA LEU A 271 -32.82 -20.18 26.36
C LEU A 271 -33.77 -21.37 26.54
N ASN A 272 -33.39 -22.52 25.99
CA ASN A 272 -33.96 -23.83 26.27
C ASN A 272 -32.88 -24.74 26.86
N GLY A 273 -32.68 -24.66 28.18
CA GLY A 273 -31.51 -25.27 28.79
C GLY A 273 -30.26 -24.43 28.53
N THR A 274 -29.30 -24.98 27.79
CA THR A 274 -28.08 -24.28 27.35
C THR A 274 -28.24 -23.63 25.98
N ASP A 275 -29.22 -24.05 25.19
CA ASP A 275 -29.28 -23.74 23.77
C ASP A 275 -30.13 -22.49 23.54
N ALA A 276 -29.66 -21.61 22.66
CA ALA A 276 -30.38 -20.40 22.25
C ALA A 276 -31.38 -20.74 21.15
N ILE A 277 -32.64 -20.33 21.32
CA ILE A 277 -33.75 -20.64 20.41
C ILE A 277 -34.56 -19.39 20.07
N ILE A 278 -35.13 -19.35 18.86
CA ILE A 278 -36.05 -18.29 18.45
C ILE A 278 -37.44 -18.63 18.99
N ARG A 279 -37.98 -17.79 19.86
CA ARG A 279 -39.31 -17.97 20.43
C ARG A 279 -40.32 -17.02 19.78
N MET A 280 -41.27 -17.59 19.06
CA MET A 280 -42.30 -16.88 18.30
C MET A 280 -43.65 -16.93 19.04
N LYS A 281 -44.27 -15.77 19.27
CA LYS A 281 -45.56 -15.70 19.97
C LYS A 281 -46.72 -16.00 19.02
N ALA A 282 -47.34 -17.17 19.19
CA ALA A 282 -48.35 -17.63 18.23
C ALA A 282 -49.62 -16.76 18.26
N ASP A 283 -50.03 -16.29 19.44
CA ASP A 283 -51.28 -15.54 19.66
C ASP A 283 -51.31 -14.12 19.05
N GLN A 284 -50.21 -13.66 18.45
CA GLN A 284 -50.06 -12.34 17.83
C GLN A 284 -49.61 -12.37 16.36
N SER A 285 -49.64 -13.54 15.71
CA SER A 285 -49.16 -13.72 14.33
C SER A 285 -47.68 -13.34 14.16
N ALA A 286 -46.80 -14.03 14.88
CA ALA A 286 -45.35 -13.79 14.81
C ALA A 286 -44.75 -14.21 13.47
N THR A 287 -43.75 -13.46 13.00
CA THR A 287 -43.01 -13.76 11.78
C THR A 287 -41.50 -13.59 11.98
N LEU A 288 -40.75 -14.34 11.18
CA LEU A 288 -39.31 -14.22 10.99
C LEU A 288 -39.10 -14.07 9.48
N THR A 289 -38.61 -12.92 9.04
CA THR A 289 -38.46 -12.60 7.61
C THR A 289 -37.00 -12.33 7.31
N THR A 290 -36.43 -12.87 6.23
CA THR A 290 -35.04 -12.53 5.86
C THR A 290 -34.93 -11.03 5.63
N GLN A 291 -33.85 -10.42 6.14
CA GLN A 291 -33.61 -8.99 6.04
C GLN A 291 -33.22 -8.60 4.60
N ASP A 292 -32.34 -9.39 4.01
CA ASP A 292 -31.88 -9.28 2.63
C ASP A 292 -32.38 -10.49 1.82
N PRO A 293 -32.51 -10.36 0.49
CA PRO A 293 -32.91 -11.49 -0.33
C PRO A 293 -31.77 -12.51 -0.42
N VAL A 294 -32.14 -13.78 -0.57
CA VAL A 294 -31.23 -14.88 -0.85
C VAL A 294 -31.28 -15.17 -2.35
N PHE A 295 -30.13 -15.07 -3.01
CA PHE A 295 -29.98 -15.35 -4.43
C PHE A 295 -29.90 -16.88 -4.68
N GLU A 296 -30.77 -17.41 -5.56
CA GLU A 296 -30.80 -18.82 -5.99
C GLU A 296 -30.75 -19.83 -4.83
N PRO A 297 -31.71 -19.78 -3.88
CA PRO A 297 -31.73 -20.67 -2.73
C PRO A 297 -31.96 -22.12 -3.15
N SER A 298 -31.28 -23.06 -2.50
CA SER A 298 -31.38 -24.50 -2.75
C SER A 298 -32.12 -25.25 -1.65
N GLY A 299 -31.99 -24.78 -0.40
CA GLY A 299 -32.55 -25.46 0.77
C GLY A 299 -33.02 -24.47 1.84
N LEU A 300 -34.05 -24.85 2.58
CA LEU A 300 -34.44 -24.18 3.82
C LEU A 300 -34.79 -25.24 4.86
N THR A 301 -34.04 -25.27 5.95
CA THR A 301 -34.22 -26.23 7.04
C THR A 301 -34.39 -25.53 8.38
N PHE A 302 -35.24 -26.05 9.26
CA PHE A 302 -35.30 -25.65 10.67
C PHE A 302 -36.09 -26.66 11.50
N ASP A 303 -35.82 -26.68 12.81
CA ASP A 303 -36.61 -27.39 13.79
C ASP A 303 -37.60 -26.46 14.49
N PHE A 304 -38.75 -26.98 14.91
CA PHE A 304 -39.73 -26.21 15.66
C PHE A 304 -40.59 -27.07 16.60
N GLN A 305 -41.02 -26.47 17.70
CA GLN A 305 -41.86 -27.12 18.72
C GLN A 305 -42.90 -26.17 19.32
N LEU A 306 -44.14 -26.66 19.48
CA LEU A 306 -45.22 -25.92 20.14
C LEU A 306 -45.13 -26.04 21.67
N TYR A 307 -45.28 -24.91 22.35
CA TYR A 307 -45.41 -24.84 23.80
C TYR A 307 -46.65 -24.06 24.23
N ALA A 308 -47.24 -24.51 25.34
CA ALA A 308 -48.36 -23.84 25.99
C ALA A 308 -48.15 -23.83 27.51
N THR A 309 -48.67 -22.80 28.18
CA THR A 309 -48.71 -22.74 29.66
C THR A 309 -49.66 -23.77 30.27
N ASP A 310 -50.67 -24.20 29.51
CA ASP A 310 -51.67 -25.20 29.89
C ASP A 310 -51.71 -26.30 28.82
N ALA A 311 -51.51 -27.55 29.23
CA ALA A 311 -51.49 -28.70 28.33
C ALA A 311 -52.82 -28.88 27.56
N GLU A 312 -53.96 -28.44 28.10
CA GLU A 312 -55.23 -28.49 27.38
C GLU A 312 -55.24 -27.59 26.14
N LYS A 313 -54.42 -26.52 26.15
CA LYS A 313 -54.28 -25.59 25.01
C LYS A 313 -53.42 -26.16 23.87
N LEU A 314 -52.62 -27.20 24.11
CA LEU A 314 -51.85 -27.84 23.03
C LEU A 314 -52.77 -28.42 21.95
N THR A 315 -54.01 -28.78 22.29
CA THR A 315 -55.01 -29.28 21.32
C THR A 315 -55.55 -28.23 20.36
N LYS A 316 -55.15 -26.97 20.50
CA LYS A 316 -55.62 -25.87 19.66
C LYS A 316 -54.78 -25.78 18.37
N PRO A 317 -55.42 -25.70 17.19
CA PRO A 317 -54.69 -25.61 15.93
C PRO A 317 -53.83 -24.34 15.91
N THR A 318 -52.52 -24.54 15.83
CA THR A 318 -51.52 -23.51 15.53
C THR A 318 -50.85 -23.89 14.22
N THR A 319 -50.60 -22.93 13.35
CA THR A 319 -50.05 -23.18 12.02
C THR A 319 -48.68 -22.56 11.91
N VAL A 320 -47.69 -23.35 11.49
CA VAL A 320 -46.40 -22.86 11.00
C VAL A 320 -46.48 -22.81 9.48
N LEU A 321 -46.16 -21.65 8.93
CA LEU A 321 -46.18 -21.35 7.51
C LEU A 321 -44.77 -20.93 7.09
N VAL A 322 -44.27 -21.49 5.99
CA VAL A 322 -43.10 -20.94 5.29
C VAL A 322 -43.57 -20.40 3.96
N SER A 323 -43.22 -19.16 3.68
CA SER A 323 -43.57 -18.47 2.44
C SER A 323 -42.35 -17.77 1.87
N TRP A 324 -42.41 -17.47 0.57
CA TRP A 324 -41.40 -16.69 -0.12
C TRP A 324 -42.01 -15.49 -0.85
N SER A 325 -41.18 -14.50 -1.15
CA SER A 325 -41.55 -13.30 -1.91
C SER A 325 -40.34 -12.77 -2.69
N ASP A 326 -40.57 -12.21 -3.88
CA ASP A 326 -39.58 -11.47 -4.68
C ASP A 326 -39.69 -9.94 -4.50
N ASP A 327 -40.75 -9.45 -3.84
CA ASP A 327 -41.06 -8.02 -3.71
C ASP A 327 -41.40 -7.56 -2.28
N LEU A 328 -41.36 -8.48 -1.30
CA LEU A 328 -41.80 -8.33 0.09
C LEU A 328 -43.29 -7.98 0.27
N ILE A 329 -44.06 -7.91 -0.80
CA ILE A 329 -45.48 -7.52 -0.82
C ILE A 329 -46.35 -8.75 -1.05
N THR A 330 -45.98 -9.58 -2.03
CA THR A 330 -46.72 -10.75 -2.48
C THR A 330 -46.03 -12.01 -1.96
N TRP A 331 -46.71 -12.74 -1.07
CA TRP A 331 -46.17 -13.93 -0.44
C TRP A 331 -46.81 -15.20 -1.00
N THR A 332 -45.97 -16.16 -1.39
CA THR A 332 -46.37 -17.48 -1.89
C THR A 332 -45.99 -18.56 -0.88
N ASN A 333 -46.95 -19.41 -0.50
CA ASN A 333 -46.73 -20.44 0.51
C ASN A 333 -45.92 -21.63 -0.06
N LEU A 334 -44.86 -22.02 0.65
CA LEU A 334 -44.02 -23.20 0.37
C LEU A 334 -44.42 -24.38 1.25
N TYR A 335 -44.68 -24.11 2.52
CA TYR A 335 -44.95 -25.13 3.53
C TYR A 335 -46.03 -24.67 4.48
N THR A 336 -46.88 -25.60 4.92
CA THR A 336 -47.92 -25.33 5.91
C THR A 336 -48.10 -26.56 6.79
N GLN A 337 -47.90 -26.38 8.09
CA GLN A 337 -48.11 -27.45 9.07
C GLN A 337 -49.02 -26.95 10.19
N VAL A 338 -50.12 -27.67 10.41
CA VAL A 338 -50.96 -27.46 11.58
C VAL A 338 -50.46 -28.38 12.69
N ILE A 339 -50.13 -27.79 13.84
CA ILE A 339 -49.66 -28.48 15.04
C ILE A 339 -50.68 -28.35 16.15
N ALA A 340 -50.86 -29.45 16.88
CA ALA A 340 -51.79 -29.56 18.01
C ALA A 340 -51.25 -30.49 19.12
N ASP A 341 -49.93 -30.65 19.16
CA ASP A 341 -49.18 -31.38 20.18
C ASP A 341 -47.82 -30.72 20.41
N ALA A 342 -47.06 -31.19 21.41
CA ALA A 342 -45.77 -30.64 21.79
C ALA A 342 -44.60 -31.45 21.22
N ASN A 343 -44.77 -32.15 20.09
CA ASN A 343 -43.68 -32.87 19.46
C ASN A 343 -42.68 -31.90 18.82
N ASN A 344 -41.39 -32.26 18.84
CA ASN A 344 -40.40 -31.58 18.01
C ASN A 344 -40.58 -32.03 16.55
N LEU A 345 -40.61 -31.08 15.63
CA LEU A 345 -40.80 -31.30 14.21
C LEU A 345 -39.68 -30.58 13.44
N ALA A 346 -39.32 -31.13 12.29
CA ALA A 346 -38.34 -30.55 11.39
C ALA A 346 -38.99 -30.16 10.06
N VAL A 347 -38.49 -29.08 9.48
CA VAL A 347 -38.77 -28.63 8.13
C VAL A 347 -37.48 -28.81 7.32
N ASP A 348 -37.62 -29.41 6.15
CA ASP A 348 -36.57 -29.61 5.16
C ASP A 348 -37.20 -29.41 3.79
N LEU A 349 -37.00 -28.21 3.23
CA LEU A 349 -37.60 -27.78 1.97
C LEU A 349 -36.54 -27.68 0.90
N ASP A 350 -36.74 -28.45 -0.17
CA ASP A 350 -36.07 -28.21 -1.46
C ASP A 350 -36.71 -26.98 -2.11
N VAL A 351 -35.94 -25.90 -2.18
CA VAL A 351 -36.35 -24.61 -2.74
C VAL A 351 -35.58 -24.25 -4.00
N SER A 352 -34.81 -25.19 -4.57
CA SER A 352 -34.02 -25.03 -5.80
C SER A 352 -34.81 -24.60 -7.04
N GLY A 353 -36.14 -24.65 -6.99
CA GLY A 353 -37.02 -24.16 -8.06
C GLY A 353 -37.27 -22.65 -8.03
N LEU A 354 -36.85 -21.93 -6.99
CA LEU A 354 -36.97 -20.48 -6.87
C LEU A 354 -35.74 -19.81 -7.48
N ASN A 355 -35.94 -18.92 -8.45
CA ASN A 355 -34.83 -18.30 -9.20
C ASN A 355 -34.75 -16.81 -8.84
N GLY A 356 -33.53 -16.26 -8.86
CA GLY A 356 -33.24 -14.87 -8.52
C GLY A 356 -33.26 -14.57 -7.02
N ASP A 357 -33.45 -13.28 -6.70
CA ASP A 357 -33.47 -12.75 -5.33
C ASP A 357 -34.80 -13.07 -4.62
N VAL A 358 -34.72 -13.83 -3.52
CA VAL A 358 -35.90 -14.32 -2.81
C VAL A 358 -35.83 -14.02 -1.32
N TYR A 359 -36.90 -13.46 -0.77
CA TYR A 359 -37.10 -13.33 0.66
C TYR A 359 -37.86 -14.54 1.21
N PHE A 360 -37.46 -15.03 2.38
CA PHE A 360 -38.18 -16.08 3.09
C PHE A 360 -38.88 -15.52 4.33
N GLN A 361 -40.05 -16.07 4.64
CA GLN A 361 -40.76 -15.80 5.89
C GLN A 361 -41.22 -17.10 6.53
N VAL A 362 -40.85 -17.28 7.80
CA VAL A 362 -41.47 -18.26 8.70
C VAL A 362 -42.50 -17.51 9.53
N ALA A 363 -43.76 -17.94 9.49
CA ALA A 363 -44.86 -17.32 10.21
C ALA A 363 -45.59 -18.33 11.11
N VAL A 364 -46.02 -17.86 12.27
CA VAL A 364 -46.81 -18.65 13.23
C VAL A 364 -48.18 -18.01 13.39
N ILE A 365 -49.23 -18.74 13.02
CA ILE A 365 -50.61 -18.24 13.01
C ILE A 365 -51.48 -19.13 13.89
N THR A 366 -52.24 -18.54 14.82
CA THR A 366 -53.21 -19.26 15.64
C THR A 366 -54.51 -18.46 15.76
N GLU A 367 -55.64 -19.15 15.93
CA GLU A 367 -56.94 -18.52 16.17
C GLU A 367 -57.17 -18.20 17.67
N TYR A 368 -56.19 -18.50 18.54
CA TYR A 368 -56.32 -18.44 20.00
C TYR A 368 -55.43 -17.37 20.62
N LEU A 369 -56.04 -16.40 21.31
CA LEU A 369 -55.37 -15.21 21.83
C LEU A 369 -54.60 -15.40 23.17
N THR A 370 -54.22 -16.62 23.56
CA THR A 370 -53.54 -16.82 24.86
C THR A 370 -52.45 -17.90 24.87
N ASP A 371 -51.28 -17.52 25.37
CA ASP A 371 -50.19 -18.36 25.92
C ASP A 371 -49.67 -19.53 25.07
N LEU A 372 -49.78 -19.43 23.74
CA LEU A 372 -49.15 -20.36 22.80
C LEU A 372 -47.90 -19.72 22.20
N ARG A 373 -46.84 -20.51 22.06
CA ARG A 373 -45.61 -20.11 21.39
C ARG A 373 -45.03 -21.26 20.58
N VAL A 374 -44.31 -20.94 19.53
CA VAL A 374 -43.50 -21.89 18.78
C VAL A 374 -42.05 -21.48 18.97
N ASP A 375 -41.25 -22.41 19.48
CA ASP A 375 -39.80 -22.22 19.56
C ASP A 375 -39.21 -22.84 18.26
N VAL A 376 -38.32 -22.12 17.57
CA VAL A 376 -37.66 -22.44 16.29
C VAL A 376 -36.15 -22.47 16.51
N ASP A 377 -35.47 -23.43 15.89
CA ASP A 377 -34.02 -23.67 16.02
C ASP A 377 -33.42 -24.23 14.71
N ASN A 378 -32.09 -24.25 14.58
CA ASN A 378 -31.35 -24.79 13.43
C ASN A 378 -31.83 -24.24 12.07
N LEU A 379 -32.16 -22.95 12.02
CA LEU A 379 -32.65 -22.32 10.80
C LEU A 379 -31.51 -22.03 9.84
N ILE A 380 -31.42 -22.83 8.78
CA ILE A 380 -30.41 -22.70 7.75
C ILE A 380 -31.11 -22.46 6.41
N ILE A 381 -30.63 -21.46 5.67
CA ILE A 381 -30.95 -21.25 4.27
C ILE A 381 -29.70 -21.52 3.46
N GLU A 382 -29.83 -22.43 2.50
CA GLU A 382 -28.77 -22.89 1.61
C GLU A 382 -28.98 -22.32 0.20
N ARG A 383 -27.91 -22.20 -0.58
CA ARG A 383 -27.92 -21.79 -1.99
C ARG A 383 -26.92 -22.58 -2.82
N GLU A 384 -27.12 -22.56 -4.14
CA GLU A 384 -26.13 -23.09 -5.09
C GLU A 384 -25.02 -22.06 -5.41
N LEU A 385 -23.97 -22.54 -6.09
CA LEU A 385 -22.91 -21.69 -6.66
C LEU A 385 -23.53 -20.69 -7.63
N SER A 386 -23.21 -19.42 -7.50
CA SER A 386 -23.71 -18.35 -8.38
C SER A 386 -22.63 -17.82 -9.33
N ALA A 387 -23.04 -16.99 -10.29
CA ALA A 387 -22.10 -16.21 -11.10
C ALA A 387 -21.29 -15.25 -10.21
N ASP A 388 -21.94 -14.60 -9.25
CA ASP A 388 -21.30 -13.67 -8.31
C ASP A 388 -20.16 -14.31 -7.51
N ASP A 389 -20.27 -15.58 -7.10
CA ASP A 389 -19.16 -16.30 -6.45
C ASP A 389 -17.94 -16.42 -7.37
N ILE A 390 -18.19 -16.67 -8.67
CA ILE A 390 -17.13 -16.75 -9.67
C ILE A 390 -16.52 -15.36 -9.91
N GLU A 391 -17.34 -14.33 -9.99
CA GLU A 391 -16.91 -12.94 -10.17
C GLU A 391 -16.06 -12.47 -9.00
N GLN A 392 -16.53 -12.65 -7.76
CA GLN A 392 -15.77 -12.34 -6.54
C GLN A 392 -14.44 -13.10 -6.48
N TRP A 393 -14.44 -14.38 -6.88
CA TRP A 393 -13.20 -15.15 -6.96
C TRP A 393 -12.25 -14.57 -8.01
N ILE A 394 -12.75 -14.17 -9.19
CA ILE A 394 -11.92 -13.54 -10.23
C ILE A 394 -11.35 -12.20 -9.74
N GLU A 395 -12.17 -11.36 -9.10
CA GLU A 395 -11.74 -10.07 -8.54
C GLU A 395 -10.65 -10.24 -7.48
N ALA A 396 -10.77 -11.27 -6.63
CA ALA A 396 -9.78 -11.58 -5.61
C ALA A 396 -8.45 -12.12 -6.19
N ASN A 397 -8.47 -12.70 -7.39
CA ASN A 397 -7.30 -13.34 -8.03
C ASN A 397 -6.72 -12.55 -9.21
N VAL A 398 -7.37 -11.48 -9.65
CA VAL A 398 -6.89 -10.60 -10.72
C VAL A 398 -6.89 -9.16 -10.21
N PRO A 399 -5.71 -8.52 -10.11
CA PRO A 399 -5.59 -7.18 -9.52
C PRO A 399 -6.34 -6.13 -10.33
N ASP A 400 -6.77 -5.06 -9.67
CA ASP A 400 -7.40 -3.89 -10.30
C ASP A 400 -6.39 -3.00 -11.03
N LYS A 401 -5.12 -3.03 -10.63
CA LYS A 401 -4.02 -2.30 -11.23
C LYS A 401 -2.73 -3.11 -11.25
N THR A 402 -1.90 -2.93 -12.26
CA THR A 402 -0.59 -3.60 -12.35
C THR A 402 0.39 -2.84 -13.23
N ASN A 403 1.68 -2.95 -12.93
CA ASN A 403 2.80 -2.55 -13.79
C ASN A 403 3.60 -3.75 -14.33
N ASN A 404 3.22 -4.98 -13.96
CA ASN A 404 3.90 -6.22 -14.34
C ASN A 404 2.95 -7.14 -15.10
N SER A 405 3.50 -7.94 -16.02
CA SER A 405 2.78 -9.05 -16.67
C SER A 405 2.16 -9.99 -15.65
N LEU A 406 0.99 -10.54 -15.97
CA LEU A 406 0.22 -11.44 -15.11
C LEU A 406 0.22 -12.86 -15.69
N ILE A 407 0.37 -13.87 -14.82
CA ILE A 407 -0.01 -15.24 -15.15
C ILE A 407 -1.48 -15.39 -14.80
N LEU A 408 -2.35 -15.19 -15.79
CA LEU A 408 -3.80 -15.23 -15.57
C LEU A 408 -4.26 -16.65 -15.20
N PRO A 409 -5.16 -16.79 -14.21
CA PRO A 409 -5.67 -18.09 -13.79
C PRO A 409 -6.44 -18.76 -14.93
N ARG A 410 -6.29 -20.09 -15.04
CA ARG A 410 -7.02 -20.93 -16.01
C ARG A 410 -8.10 -21.80 -15.37
N THR A 411 -8.16 -21.80 -14.03
CA THR A 411 -9.14 -22.54 -13.25
C THR A 411 -9.68 -21.65 -12.14
N THR A 412 -11.00 -21.60 -11.93
CA THR A 412 -11.61 -20.94 -10.77
C THR A 412 -11.43 -21.76 -9.50
N GLY A 413 -11.64 -21.16 -8.33
CA GLY A 413 -11.64 -21.88 -7.05
C GLY A 413 -12.67 -23.01 -6.95
N TYR A 414 -13.64 -23.05 -7.88
CA TYR A 414 -14.71 -24.05 -7.95
C TYR A 414 -14.51 -25.07 -9.07
N GLY A 415 -13.42 -24.96 -9.85
CA GLY A 415 -13.11 -25.86 -10.96
C GLY A 415 -13.71 -25.48 -12.31
N GLY A 416 -13.99 -24.20 -12.56
CA GLY A 416 -14.37 -23.70 -13.88
C GLY A 416 -13.14 -23.41 -14.74
N ILE A 417 -13.19 -23.70 -16.03
CA ILE A 417 -12.11 -23.43 -17.01
C ILE A 417 -12.22 -21.98 -17.48
N ILE A 418 -11.16 -21.19 -17.31
CA ILE A 418 -11.12 -19.78 -17.69
C ILE A 418 -10.37 -19.57 -19.01
N SER A 419 -11.01 -18.89 -19.95
CA SER A 419 -10.36 -18.29 -21.13
C SER A 419 -10.48 -16.77 -21.08
N TRP A 420 -9.40 -16.07 -21.38
CA TRP A 420 -9.30 -14.61 -21.29
C TRP A 420 -9.30 -13.97 -22.68
N SER A 421 -9.81 -12.74 -22.75
CA SER A 421 -9.65 -11.87 -23.91
C SER A 421 -9.47 -10.42 -23.48
N SER A 422 -8.54 -9.73 -24.10
CA SER A 422 -8.25 -8.33 -23.82
C SER A 422 -8.97 -7.39 -24.77
N SER A 423 -9.46 -6.25 -24.26
CA SER A 423 -9.96 -5.16 -25.09
C SER A 423 -8.85 -4.44 -25.86
N ASP A 424 -7.61 -4.51 -25.38
CA ASP A 424 -6.42 -3.98 -26.05
C ASP A 424 -5.22 -4.94 -25.92
N PRO A 425 -5.11 -5.94 -26.82
CA PRO A 425 -4.02 -6.90 -26.81
C PRO A 425 -2.62 -6.30 -27.02
N THR A 426 -2.53 -5.01 -27.41
CA THR A 426 -1.24 -4.33 -27.56
C THR A 426 -0.71 -3.79 -26.24
N LEU A 427 -1.58 -3.47 -25.29
CA LEU A 427 -1.22 -3.04 -23.93
C LEU A 427 -1.17 -4.22 -22.95
N MET A 428 -2.15 -5.13 -23.04
CA MET A 428 -2.17 -6.37 -22.26
C MET A 428 -2.74 -7.48 -23.13
N SER A 429 -1.96 -8.51 -23.42
CA SER A 429 -2.40 -9.66 -24.22
C SER A 429 -3.46 -10.52 -23.51
N ASP A 430 -4.11 -11.42 -24.27
CA ASP A 430 -5.08 -12.39 -23.72
C ASP A 430 -4.47 -13.32 -22.65
N ASP A 431 -3.15 -13.47 -22.63
CA ASP A 431 -2.44 -14.30 -21.65
C ASP A 431 -1.80 -13.48 -20.52
N GLY A 432 -2.06 -12.17 -20.47
CA GLY A 432 -1.61 -11.29 -19.39
C GLY A 432 -0.22 -10.65 -19.57
N LEU A 433 0.45 -10.86 -20.71
CA LEU A 433 1.67 -10.12 -21.06
C LEU A 433 1.36 -8.63 -21.21
N ILE A 434 2.11 -7.76 -20.54
CA ILE A 434 1.89 -6.31 -20.53
C ILE A 434 3.01 -5.58 -21.26
N ASP A 435 2.62 -4.59 -22.09
CA ASP A 435 3.49 -3.55 -22.62
C ASP A 435 3.09 -2.21 -21.98
N ARG A 436 4.01 -1.61 -21.20
CA ARG A 436 3.67 -0.49 -20.31
C ARG A 436 3.42 0.79 -21.12
N PRO A 437 2.26 1.45 -20.94
CA PRO A 437 1.98 2.72 -21.58
C PRO A 437 2.76 3.86 -20.92
N ALA A 438 2.84 5.02 -21.59
CA ALA A 438 3.44 6.22 -21.00
C ALA A 438 2.65 6.69 -19.77
N GLU A 439 1.32 6.76 -19.91
CA GLU A 439 0.37 7.16 -18.87
C GLU A 439 -0.50 5.95 -18.48
N SER A 440 -0.92 5.88 -17.22
CA SER A 440 -1.77 4.80 -16.74
C SER A 440 -3.04 4.68 -17.60
N THR A 441 -3.32 3.47 -18.06
CA THR A 441 -4.39 3.20 -19.03
C THR A 441 -5.17 1.95 -18.63
N ASP A 442 -6.50 2.03 -18.66
CA ASP A 442 -7.36 0.89 -18.35
C ASP A 442 -7.51 -0.05 -19.55
N VAL A 443 -7.44 -1.34 -19.27
CA VAL A 443 -7.73 -2.44 -20.20
C VAL A 443 -8.84 -3.31 -19.61
N ILE A 444 -9.83 -3.70 -20.41
CA ILE A 444 -10.87 -4.64 -19.99
C ILE A 444 -10.42 -6.06 -20.35
N MET A 445 -10.16 -6.86 -19.32
CA MET A 445 -9.91 -8.30 -19.43
C MET A 445 -11.22 -9.06 -19.22
N THR A 446 -11.73 -9.68 -20.28
CA THR A 446 -12.96 -10.49 -20.19
C THR A 446 -12.61 -11.95 -19.90
N ALA A 447 -12.99 -12.43 -18.71
CA ALA A 447 -12.98 -13.85 -18.37
C ALA A 447 -14.22 -14.54 -18.93
N THR A 448 -14.03 -15.63 -19.68
CA THR A 448 -15.10 -16.56 -20.06
C THR A 448 -14.87 -17.88 -19.33
N VAL A 449 -15.77 -18.23 -18.41
CA VAL A 449 -15.69 -19.42 -17.59
C VAL A 449 -16.62 -20.49 -18.13
N THR A 450 -16.08 -21.69 -18.34
CA THR A 450 -16.80 -22.88 -18.83
C THR A 450 -16.54 -24.08 -17.93
N GLY A 451 -17.20 -25.22 -18.19
CA GLY A 451 -17.00 -26.43 -17.38
C GLY A 451 -17.76 -26.47 -16.05
N LEU A 452 -18.41 -25.37 -15.67
CA LEU A 452 -19.43 -25.29 -14.62
C LEU A 452 -20.83 -25.64 -15.17
N ALA A 453 -21.85 -25.72 -14.30
CA ALA A 453 -23.24 -25.93 -14.70
C ALA A 453 -23.80 -24.78 -15.57
N PHE A 454 -23.25 -23.58 -15.43
CA PHE A 454 -23.64 -22.39 -16.18
C PHE A 454 -22.38 -21.64 -16.67
N PRO A 455 -22.42 -20.99 -17.84
CA PRO A 455 -21.33 -20.15 -18.30
C PRO A 455 -21.32 -18.81 -17.55
N VAL A 456 -20.14 -18.30 -17.24
CA VAL A 456 -19.95 -16.95 -16.67
C VAL A 456 -19.08 -16.14 -17.62
N ILE A 457 -19.49 -14.91 -17.93
CA ILE A 457 -18.68 -13.95 -18.71
C ILE A 457 -18.55 -12.70 -17.86
N PHE A 458 -17.32 -12.41 -17.43
CA PHE A 458 -17.06 -11.31 -16.51
C PHE A 458 -16.00 -10.36 -17.08
N PRO A 459 -16.35 -9.09 -17.37
CA PRO A 459 -15.38 -8.08 -17.76
C PRO A 459 -14.72 -7.48 -16.52
N ARG A 460 -13.40 -7.60 -16.42
CA ARG A 460 -12.57 -7.00 -15.37
C ARG A 460 -11.80 -5.81 -15.92
N SER A 461 -12.03 -4.61 -15.38
CA SER A 461 -11.16 -3.46 -15.68
C SER A 461 -9.83 -3.62 -14.93
N VAL A 462 -8.71 -3.50 -15.63
CA VAL A 462 -7.35 -3.55 -15.07
C VAL A 462 -6.61 -2.29 -15.52
N THR A 463 -6.18 -1.46 -14.57
CA THR A 463 -5.36 -0.28 -14.84
C THR A 463 -3.90 -0.68 -15.03
N ILE A 464 -3.39 -0.54 -16.25
CA ILE A 464 -1.97 -0.73 -16.55
C ILE A 464 -1.24 0.55 -16.17
N LEU A 465 -0.39 0.49 -15.14
CA LEU A 465 0.31 1.66 -14.63
C LEU A 465 1.40 2.14 -15.59
N GLY A 466 1.36 3.44 -15.88
CA GLY A 466 2.30 4.09 -16.80
C GLY A 466 3.72 4.12 -16.27
N VAL A 467 4.68 4.44 -17.13
CA VAL A 467 6.09 4.66 -16.74
C VAL A 467 6.35 6.04 -16.13
N SER A 468 5.45 7.02 -16.27
CA SER A 468 5.64 8.40 -15.78
C SER A 468 5.14 8.68 -14.36
N THR A 469 4.48 7.74 -13.67
CA THR A 469 3.81 7.98 -12.39
C THR A 469 4.54 7.36 -11.19
N VAL A 470 5.72 7.88 -10.84
CA VAL A 470 6.17 7.83 -9.44
C VAL A 470 5.91 9.22 -8.88
N GLU A 471 4.96 9.34 -7.96
CA GLU A 471 4.80 10.59 -7.22
C GLU A 471 6.04 10.77 -6.34
N PRO A 472 6.86 11.82 -6.58
CA PRO A 472 8.08 12.00 -5.81
C PRO A 472 7.73 12.28 -4.35
N LEU A 473 8.45 11.64 -3.43
CA LEU A 473 8.45 12.07 -2.04
C LEU A 473 9.35 13.30 -1.93
N GLU A 474 8.80 14.41 -1.45
CA GLU A 474 9.53 15.64 -1.22
C GLU A 474 9.77 15.81 0.29
N LEU A 475 11.03 15.97 0.69
CA LEU A 475 11.43 16.14 2.09
C LEU A 475 12.08 17.52 2.30
N TYR A 476 11.51 18.31 3.19
CA TYR A 476 11.90 19.68 3.47
C TYR A 476 12.40 19.81 4.92
N PHE A 477 13.71 19.91 5.09
CA PHE A 477 14.29 20.30 6.37
C PHE A 477 14.17 21.83 6.52
N ILE A 478 13.29 22.27 7.42
CA ILE A 478 12.89 23.67 7.51
C ILE A 478 13.97 24.48 8.23
N ASP A 479 14.55 25.47 7.55
CA ASP A 479 15.45 26.44 8.15
C ASP A 479 14.67 27.43 9.02
N LEU A 480 14.49 27.07 10.29
CA LEU A 480 13.78 27.88 11.28
C LEU A 480 14.48 29.23 11.55
N GLY A 481 15.79 29.33 11.28
CA GLY A 481 16.61 30.53 11.40
C GLY A 481 16.42 31.57 10.31
N LYS A 482 15.73 31.21 9.22
CA LYS A 482 15.61 32.03 8.01
C LYS A 482 15.20 33.48 8.26
N TYR A 483 14.38 33.73 9.29
CA TYR A 483 13.81 35.05 9.59
C TYR A 483 14.31 35.69 10.89
N GLY A 484 15.15 35.02 11.68
CA GLY A 484 15.62 35.52 12.97
C GLY A 484 17.04 35.09 13.33
N THR A 485 17.41 35.28 14.60
CA THR A 485 18.80 35.08 15.10
C THR A 485 18.86 34.35 16.44
N SER A 486 17.72 33.85 16.91
CA SER A 486 17.56 33.11 18.16
C SER A 486 16.56 31.97 18.01
N ASP A 487 16.27 31.61 16.76
CA ASP A 487 15.39 30.51 16.41
C ASP A 487 16.26 29.25 16.44
N THR A 488 15.88 28.30 17.27
CA THR A 488 16.61 27.03 17.42
C THR A 488 15.64 25.87 17.26
N GLY A 489 16.13 24.78 16.70
CA GLY A 489 15.44 23.50 16.72
C GLY A 489 15.31 22.80 15.39
N GLU A 490 14.38 21.86 15.36
CA GLU A 490 14.09 20.97 14.25
C GLU A 490 12.64 21.07 13.81
N SER A 491 12.46 21.13 12.49
CA SER A 491 11.20 20.80 11.86
C SER A 491 11.45 20.28 10.46
N ILE A 492 10.77 19.19 10.10
CA ILE A 492 10.88 18.54 8.80
C ILE A 492 9.47 18.35 8.27
N TYR A 493 9.22 18.85 7.08
CA TYR A 493 7.94 18.66 6.39
C TYR A 493 8.15 17.69 5.23
N PHE A 494 7.27 16.70 5.11
CA PHE A 494 7.28 15.79 3.97
C PHE A 494 5.95 15.83 3.22
N LYS A 495 6.03 15.69 1.89
CA LYS A 495 4.89 15.65 0.98
C LYS A 495 4.99 14.46 0.04
N LEU A 496 3.89 13.74 -0.13
CA LEU A 496 3.74 12.67 -1.10
C LEU A 496 2.32 12.68 -1.68
N GLY A 497 2.16 13.19 -2.90
CA GLY A 497 0.84 13.48 -3.43
C GLY A 497 0.08 14.44 -2.50
N ASP A 498 -1.13 14.07 -2.11
CA ASP A 498 -1.95 14.81 -1.14
C ASP A 498 -1.61 14.49 0.33
N PHE A 499 -0.68 13.58 0.61
CA PHE A 499 -0.35 13.16 1.97
C PHE A 499 0.75 14.05 2.57
N ASP A 500 0.39 14.79 3.62
CA ASP A 500 1.22 15.84 4.24
C ASP A 500 1.60 15.49 5.67
N VAL A 501 2.89 15.58 6.02
CA VAL A 501 3.35 15.25 7.38
C VAL A 501 4.41 16.21 7.88
N LEU A 502 4.31 16.51 9.16
CA LEU A 502 5.23 17.37 9.87
C LEU A 502 5.90 16.62 11.01
N ILE A 503 7.22 16.62 11.04
CA ILE A 503 8.03 16.07 12.12
C ILE A 503 8.62 17.25 12.88
N ASP A 504 8.18 17.42 14.13
CA ASP A 504 8.50 18.55 15.01
C ASP A 504 8.21 19.94 14.39
N ALA A 505 8.31 20.98 15.20
CA ALA A 505 7.97 22.35 14.82
C ALA A 505 8.86 23.42 15.43
N GLY A 506 10.06 23.06 15.91
CA GLY A 506 11.00 24.06 16.40
C GLY A 506 10.56 24.81 17.66
N SER A 507 11.33 25.83 18.04
CA SER A 507 10.95 26.78 19.09
C SER A 507 9.80 27.71 18.67
N ASN A 508 8.93 28.08 19.62
CA ASN A 508 7.77 28.95 19.37
C ASN A 508 8.12 30.44 19.26
N PHE A 509 8.83 30.82 18.19
CA PHE A 509 9.06 32.21 17.83
C PHE A 509 8.25 32.60 16.59
N ASN A 510 7.85 33.86 16.50
CA ASN A 510 7.14 34.35 15.30
C ASN A 510 7.96 34.15 14.01
N ALA A 511 9.29 34.19 14.10
CA ALA A 511 10.18 33.94 12.96
C ALA A 511 10.16 32.45 12.55
N SER A 512 10.28 31.52 13.49
CA SER A 512 10.10 30.08 13.25
C SER A 512 8.73 29.78 12.65
N ASN A 513 7.65 30.31 13.24
CA ASN A 513 6.28 30.10 12.76
C ASN A 513 6.06 30.62 11.33
N GLN A 514 6.77 31.70 10.96
CA GLN A 514 6.77 32.20 9.59
C GLN A 514 7.45 31.22 8.63
N ALA A 515 8.60 30.63 9.00
CA ALA A 515 9.31 29.65 8.17
C ALA A 515 8.50 28.35 8.00
N LEU A 516 7.87 27.88 9.08
CA LEU A 516 6.93 26.74 9.05
C LEU A 516 5.79 27.00 8.08
N SER A 517 5.08 28.12 8.27
CA SER A 517 3.90 28.43 7.45
C SER A 517 4.26 28.65 5.99
N GLU A 518 5.39 29.30 5.70
CA GLU A 518 5.84 29.52 4.33
C GLU A 518 6.13 28.19 3.62
N THR A 519 6.75 27.23 4.32
CA THR A 519 7.06 25.93 3.74
C THR A 519 5.78 25.13 3.52
N ILE A 520 4.97 24.96 4.57
CA ILE A 520 3.74 24.16 4.49
C ILE A 520 2.76 24.78 3.47
N ASP A 521 2.52 26.09 3.52
CA ASP A 521 1.57 26.74 2.59
C ASP A 521 2.07 26.79 1.13
N ALA A 522 3.37 26.65 0.89
CA ALA A 522 3.92 26.59 -0.46
C ALA A 522 3.74 25.20 -1.12
N HIS A 523 3.52 24.16 -0.31
CA HIS A 523 3.60 22.77 -0.75
C HIS A 523 2.32 21.96 -0.47
N SER A 524 1.61 22.20 0.63
CA SER A 524 0.33 21.56 0.95
C SER A 524 -0.78 22.06 0.01
N GLU A 525 -1.64 21.15 -0.44
CA GLU A 525 -2.71 21.46 -1.41
C GLU A 525 -4.01 21.90 -0.72
N ASP A 526 -4.27 21.36 0.47
CA ASP A 526 -5.51 21.53 1.21
C ASP A 526 -5.31 22.10 2.63
N ARG A 527 -4.05 22.27 3.06
CA ARG A 527 -3.67 22.71 4.42
C ARG A 527 -4.10 21.73 5.52
N ILE A 528 -4.24 20.45 5.17
CA ILE A 528 -4.42 19.36 6.11
C ILE A 528 -3.04 18.73 6.34
N ILE A 529 -2.72 18.41 7.59
CA ILE A 529 -1.55 17.62 7.95
C ILE A 529 -2.07 16.25 8.39
N ASP A 530 -1.82 15.23 7.57
CA ASP A 530 -2.29 13.87 7.82
C ASP A 530 -1.63 13.26 9.05
N LEU A 531 -0.36 13.54 9.28
CA LEU A 531 0.38 13.05 10.44
C LEU A 531 1.29 14.14 11.00
N ILE A 532 1.30 14.27 12.32
CA ILE A 532 2.39 14.93 13.04
C ILE A 532 3.22 13.86 13.74
N VAL A 533 4.55 13.96 13.66
CA VAL A 533 5.48 13.20 14.49
C VAL A 533 6.13 14.15 15.50
N ALA A 534 5.79 14.03 16.77
CA ALA A 534 6.44 14.76 17.86
C ALA A 534 7.52 13.87 18.49
N THR A 535 8.80 14.22 18.29
CA THR A 535 9.89 13.30 18.62
C THR A 535 10.13 13.20 20.12
N HIS A 536 10.16 14.30 20.87
CA HIS A 536 10.37 14.34 22.32
C HIS A 536 9.91 15.70 22.90
N PRO A 537 9.81 15.90 24.24
CA PRO A 537 9.07 17.03 24.81
C PRO A 537 9.82 18.37 24.86
N ASP A 538 11.02 18.49 24.28
CA ASP A 538 11.84 19.70 24.41
C ASP A 538 11.37 20.84 23.48
N ALA A 539 11.69 22.06 23.91
CA ALA A 539 11.05 23.27 23.41
C ALA A 539 11.40 23.59 21.95
N ASP A 540 12.56 23.17 21.49
CA ASP A 540 13.07 23.27 20.14
C ASP A 540 12.57 22.15 19.21
N HIS A 541 11.65 21.31 19.70
CA HIS A 541 10.93 20.30 18.94
C HIS A 541 9.42 20.55 18.97
N ILE A 542 8.81 20.50 20.17
CA ILE A 542 7.35 20.69 20.31
C ILE A 542 6.90 22.15 20.40
N GLY A 543 7.83 23.10 20.46
CA GLY A 543 7.57 24.51 20.69
C GLY A 543 6.52 25.09 19.75
N GLY A 544 6.70 24.90 18.44
CA GLY A 544 5.80 25.40 17.40
C GLY A 544 4.50 24.59 17.23
N LEU A 545 4.36 23.41 17.85
CA LEU A 545 3.19 22.55 17.61
C LEU A 545 1.85 23.18 18.04
N PRO A 546 1.74 23.92 19.17
CA PRO A 546 0.52 24.69 19.47
C PRO A 546 0.12 25.69 18.37
N PHE A 547 1.11 26.29 17.68
CA PHE A 547 0.84 27.16 16.54
C PHE A 547 0.32 26.35 15.33
N ILE A 548 0.92 25.20 15.04
CA ILE A 548 0.50 24.30 13.96
C ILE A 548 -0.95 23.84 14.16
N PHE A 549 -1.30 23.28 15.33
CA PHE A 549 -2.68 22.86 15.64
C PHE A 549 -3.69 24.01 15.59
N SER A 550 -3.26 25.26 15.83
CA SER A 550 -4.17 26.41 15.72
C SER A 550 -4.35 26.93 14.28
N THR A 551 -3.52 26.47 13.33
CA THR A 551 -3.39 27.03 11.98
C THR A 551 -3.77 26.04 10.87
N TYR A 552 -3.51 24.76 11.07
CA TYR A 552 -3.74 23.66 10.14
C TYR A 552 -4.67 22.63 10.75
N GLU A 553 -5.46 21.95 9.92
CA GLU A 553 -6.22 20.79 10.37
C GLU A 553 -5.27 19.59 10.47
N VAL A 554 -5.26 18.90 11.61
CA VAL A 554 -4.35 17.77 11.85
C VAL A 554 -5.16 16.49 12.08
N LYS A 555 -4.87 15.43 11.32
CA LYS A 555 -5.63 14.18 11.41
C LYS A 555 -5.06 13.23 12.45
N ASN A 556 -3.76 12.98 12.43
CA ASN A 556 -3.13 11.96 13.26
C ASN A 556 -1.90 12.51 13.99
N LEU A 557 -1.63 11.98 15.18
CA LEU A 557 -0.46 12.32 15.99
C LEU A 557 0.30 11.05 16.35
N PHE A 558 1.59 10.99 16.02
CA PHE A 558 2.53 10.00 16.49
C PHE A 558 3.55 10.69 17.40
N GLN A 559 3.70 10.22 18.64
CA GLN A 559 4.49 10.97 19.63
C GLN A 559 5.27 10.09 20.62
N PHE A 560 6.22 10.73 21.29
CA PHE A 560 6.98 10.18 22.41
C PHE A 560 6.10 9.68 23.56
N TYR A 561 6.70 8.87 24.44
CA TYR A 561 6.06 8.38 25.66
C TYR A 561 6.35 9.28 26.86
N GLY A 562 5.35 9.44 27.73
CA GLY A 562 5.50 10.09 29.04
C GLY A 562 5.11 11.57 29.06
N ASP A 563 5.08 12.16 30.27
CA ASP A 563 4.67 13.54 30.50
C ASP A 563 5.84 14.49 30.76
N HIS A 564 5.52 15.79 30.77
CA HIS A 564 6.44 16.85 31.18
C HIS A 564 5.70 17.95 31.98
N THR A 565 6.40 18.65 32.87
CA THR A 565 5.74 19.58 33.82
C THR A 565 5.73 21.04 33.37
N THR A 566 6.40 21.35 32.25
CA THR A 566 6.49 22.70 31.70
C THR A 566 5.15 23.23 31.20
N LEU A 567 4.99 24.56 31.24
CA LEU A 567 3.83 25.23 30.64
C LEU A 567 3.70 24.91 29.15
N LEU A 568 4.82 24.88 28.41
CA LEU A 568 4.82 24.53 26.99
C LEU A 568 4.20 23.15 26.72
N TYR A 569 4.64 22.11 27.45
CA TYR A 569 4.05 20.78 27.33
C TYR A 569 2.54 20.78 27.62
N GLN A 570 2.09 21.53 28.64
CA GLN A 570 0.65 21.65 28.93
C GLN A 570 -0.11 22.34 27.79
N GLU A 571 0.48 23.34 27.14
CA GLU A 571 -0.07 24.01 25.96
C GLU A 571 -0.12 23.07 24.74
N TYR A 572 0.94 22.29 24.49
CA TYR A 572 0.98 21.24 23.49
C TYR A 572 -0.14 20.21 23.70
N VAL A 573 -0.26 19.65 24.91
CA VAL A 573 -1.33 18.70 25.25
C VAL A 573 -2.71 19.30 25.04
N SER A 574 -2.91 20.54 25.50
CA SER A 574 -4.20 21.22 25.34
C SER A 574 -4.54 21.47 23.86
N SER A 575 -3.54 21.69 23.01
CA SER A 575 -3.74 21.97 21.58
C SER A 575 -4.23 20.74 20.81
N TYR A 576 -3.57 19.58 20.93
CA TYR A 576 -4.00 18.39 20.20
C TYR A 576 -5.29 17.78 20.78
N GLN A 577 -5.56 17.94 22.08
CA GLN A 577 -6.84 17.53 22.68
C GLN A 577 -8.02 18.36 22.16
N ALA A 578 -7.78 19.60 21.75
CA ALA A 578 -8.80 20.46 21.16
C ALA A 578 -9.06 20.19 19.67
N GLU A 579 -8.08 19.62 18.95
CA GLU A 579 -8.15 19.31 17.52
C GLU A 579 -9.19 18.23 17.20
N GLY A 580 -9.28 17.20 18.05
CA GLY A 580 -10.15 16.04 17.80
C GLY A 580 -9.56 15.07 16.78
N LEU A 581 -8.32 14.65 17.02
CA LEU A 581 -7.56 13.72 16.17
C LEU A 581 -8.34 12.44 15.82
N VAL A 582 -8.12 11.94 14.61
CA VAL A 582 -8.57 10.63 14.15
C VAL A 582 -7.85 9.52 14.89
N SER A 583 -6.53 9.66 15.06
CA SER A 583 -5.72 8.75 15.87
C SER A 583 -4.57 9.45 16.60
N GLU A 584 -4.24 8.92 17.77
CA GLU A 584 -3.09 9.30 18.59
C GLU A 584 -2.33 8.01 18.91
N CYS A 585 -1.03 8.00 18.61
CA CYS A 585 -0.18 6.83 18.76
C CYS A 585 1.08 7.18 19.56
N LEU A 586 1.39 6.38 20.59
CA LEU A 586 2.64 6.48 21.34
C LEU A 586 3.71 5.59 20.69
N VAL A 587 4.96 6.04 20.70
CA VAL A 587 6.10 5.28 20.18
C VAL A 587 6.25 3.89 20.81
N THR A 588 5.92 3.75 22.10
CA THR A 588 5.93 2.46 22.78
C THR A 588 4.85 1.52 22.27
N ASP A 589 3.70 2.05 21.87
CA ASP A 589 2.57 1.26 21.37
C ASP A 589 2.84 0.85 19.92
N ALA A 590 3.36 1.76 19.10
CA ALA A 590 3.82 1.47 17.74
C ALA A 590 4.85 0.36 17.73
N TYR A 591 5.95 0.50 18.49
CA TYR A 591 7.01 -0.49 18.52
C TYR A 591 6.51 -1.90 18.92
N ASN A 592 5.56 -1.97 19.85
CA ASN A 592 4.98 -3.23 20.33
C ASN A 592 3.77 -3.71 19.52
N ASN A 593 3.32 -2.98 18.49
CA ASN A 593 2.09 -3.21 17.73
C ASN A 593 0.84 -3.33 18.64
N GLN A 594 0.65 -2.36 19.53
CA GLN A 594 -0.42 -2.34 20.53
C GLN A 594 -1.36 -1.13 20.35
N ASN A 595 -2.55 -1.20 20.96
CA ASN A 595 -3.52 -0.09 21.02
C ASN A 595 -3.89 0.52 19.65
N GLY A 596 -3.84 -0.27 18.57
CA GLY A 596 -4.13 0.18 17.21
C GLY A 596 -2.95 0.85 16.49
N CYS A 597 -1.78 0.93 17.12
CA CYS A 597 -0.54 1.38 16.52
C CYS A 597 0.23 0.24 15.82
N SER A 598 1.01 0.58 14.80
CA SER A 598 1.89 -0.35 14.07
C SER A 598 3.33 0.12 14.12
N ARG A 599 4.28 -0.81 14.23
CA ARG A 599 5.73 -0.53 14.14
C ARG A 599 6.12 -0.06 12.75
N VAL A 600 5.46 -0.61 11.73
CA VAL A 600 5.65 -0.24 10.33
C VAL A 600 4.37 0.45 9.85
N ILE A 601 4.48 1.73 9.53
CA ILE A 601 3.42 2.53 8.95
C ILE A 601 3.67 2.60 7.44
N THR A 602 2.79 1.98 6.66
CA THR A 602 2.86 2.07 5.19
C THR A 602 2.06 3.28 4.75
N ILE A 603 2.72 4.27 4.15
CA ILE A 603 2.06 5.46 3.59
C ILE A 603 1.48 5.11 2.23
N GLN A 604 2.30 4.48 1.38
CA GLN A 604 1.88 3.87 0.12
C GLN A 604 2.86 2.77 -0.31
N GLU A 605 2.60 2.12 -1.43
CA GLU A 605 3.50 1.12 -1.99
C GLU A 605 4.91 1.71 -2.21
N GLY A 606 5.92 1.08 -1.62
CA GLY A 606 7.30 1.54 -1.68
C GLY A 606 7.64 2.74 -0.79
N VAL A 607 6.73 3.22 0.06
CA VAL A 607 6.99 4.28 1.06
C VAL A 607 6.51 3.86 2.46
N THR A 608 7.45 3.66 3.38
CA THR A 608 7.16 3.21 4.75
C THR A 608 7.93 3.98 5.81
N ILE A 609 7.33 4.13 6.99
CA ILE A 609 7.97 4.56 8.23
C ILE A 609 8.11 3.33 9.13
N ASN A 610 9.34 2.98 9.49
CA ASN A 610 9.63 1.85 10.38
C ASN A 610 10.26 2.35 11.68
N VAL A 611 9.53 2.17 12.79
CA VAL A 611 9.97 2.58 14.13
C VAL A 611 11.08 1.66 14.63
N VAL A 612 12.15 2.29 15.10
CA VAL A 612 13.38 1.65 15.58
C VAL A 612 13.31 1.51 17.11
N ASP A 613 13.92 0.49 17.71
CA ASP A 613 13.99 0.40 19.18
C ASP A 613 15.23 1.13 19.72
N THR A 614 15.04 2.27 20.37
CA THR A 614 16.17 2.93 21.06
C THR A 614 16.50 2.27 22.39
N GLY A 615 15.57 1.53 22.98
CA GLY A 615 15.64 1.03 24.35
C GLY A 615 15.44 2.11 25.43
N TYR A 616 15.17 3.37 25.05
CA TYR A 616 15.14 4.52 25.95
C TYR A 616 13.82 5.29 25.97
N TYR A 617 12.79 4.86 25.24
CA TYR A 617 11.49 5.54 25.14
C TYR A 617 10.82 5.89 26.48
N GLN A 618 11.15 5.21 27.58
CA GLN A 618 10.56 5.43 28.90
C GLN A 618 11.55 6.01 29.94
N THR A 619 12.67 6.59 29.50
CA THR A 619 13.68 7.19 30.40
C THR A 619 13.21 8.51 31.01
N ASP A 620 13.81 8.97 32.11
CA ASP A 620 13.51 10.30 32.70
C ASP A 620 14.13 11.45 31.90
N GLU A 621 15.12 11.12 31.08
CA GLU A 621 15.85 12.03 30.21
C GLU A 621 15.02 12.29 28.94
N THR A 622 14.86 13.55 28.52
CA THR A 622 13.87 13.91 27.49
C THR A 622 14.34 13.52 26.10
N ASN A 623 15.60 13.77 25.77
CA ASN A 623 16.26 13.39 24.52
C ASN A 623 16.13 11.89 24.23
N GLY A 624 16.33 11.04 25.24
CA GLY A 624 16.23 9.59 25.11
C GLY A 624 14.83 9.06 24.81
N ARG A 625 13.80 9.89 24.94
CA ARG A 625 12.42 9.57 24.53
C ARG A 625 12.16 9.81 23.04
N SER A 626 13.13 10.37 22.32
CA SER A 626 13.03 10.68 20.89
C SER A 626 12.51 9.52 20.07
N VAL A 627 11.42 9.75 19.35
CA VAL A 627 10.92 8.83 18.31
C VAL A 627 11.96 8.70 17.20
N VAL A 628 12.51 7.49 17.02
CA VAL A 628 13.49 7.18 15.96
C VAL A 628 12.85 6.24 14.94
N PHE A 629 12.99 6.57 13.67
CA PHE A 629 12.45 5.74 12.59
C PHE A 629 13.26 5.85 11.30
N VAL A 630 13.18 4.79 10.49
CA VAL A 630 13.65 4.79 9.10
C VAL A 630 12.47 5.09 8.20
N LEU A 631 12.56 6.17 7.42
CA LEU A 631 11.69 6.42 6.27
C LEU A 631 12.34 5.76 5.04
N GLU A 632 11.71 4.73 4.51
CA GLU A 632 12.12 4.09 3.26
C GLU A 632 11.20 4.55 2.15
N ALA A 633 11.74 5.15 1.10
CA ALA A 633 11.00 5.67 -0.04
C ALA A 633 11.69 5.29 -1.35
N TYR A 634 11.04 4.41 -2.12
CA TYR A 634 11.50 3.96 -3.44
C TYR A 634 12.95 3.44 -3.48
N GLY A 635 13.39 2.80 -2.39
CA GLY A 635 14.74 2.26 -2.23
C GLY A 635 15.74 3.18 -1.55
N THR A 636 15.38 4.45 -1.27
CA THR A 636 16.17 5.36 -0.41
C THR A 636 15.75 5.22 1.05
N ARG A 637 16.71 5.04 1.96
CA ARG A 637 16.52 4.90 3.40
C ARG A 637 17.00 6.16 4.12
N ILE A 638 16.11 6.78 4.89
CA ILE A 638 16.36 8.03 5.58
C ILE A 638 16.17 7.78 7.08
N LEU A 639 17.22 7.97 7.87
CA LEU A 639 17.14 7.83 9.33
C LEU A 639 16.85 9.17 9.99
N LEU A 640 15.72 9.24 10.68
CA LEU A 640 15.25 10.39 11.44
C LEU A 640 15.32 10.05 12.92
N THR A 641 16.16 10.80 13.65
CA THR A 641 16.58 10.40 15.00
C THR A 641 16.00 11.26 16.12
N GLY A 642 15.35 12.38 15.80
CA GLY A 642 15.17 13.46 16.78
C GLY A 642 16.50 13.71 17.50
N ASP A 643 16.44 13.81 18.82
CA ASP A 643 17.60 14.03 19.67
C ASP A 643 17.91 12.81 20.51
N ALA A 644 17.79 11.60 19.93
CA ALA A 644 17.94 10.29 20.60
C ALA A 644 19.33 10.01 21.19
N ASP A 645 19.73 10.82 22.15
CA ASP A 645 20.86 10.66 23.05
C ASP A 645 20.33 10.33 24.46
N ASN A 646 21.21 10.05 25.43
CA ASN A 646 20.80 9.71 26.79
C ASN A 646 21.71 10.35 27.86
N ASN A 647 22.19 11.57 27.61
CA ASN A 647 23.21 12.28 28.42
C ASN A 647 24.61 11.62 28.52
N ASP A 648 24.78 10.35 28.10
CA ASP A 648 26.10 9.77 27.77
C ASP A 648 26.39 9.76 26.26
N GLY A 649 25.34 9.96 25.46
CA GLY A 649 25.38 10.19 24.02
C GLY A 649 25.75 8.98 23.18
N ARG A 650 25.84 7.79 23.79
CA ARG A 650 26.53 6.64 23.19
C ARG A 650 25.72 5.37 23.25
N THR A 651 24.91 5.19 24.30
CA THR A 651 24.25 3.92 24.53
C THR A 651 22.97 3.75 23.70
N ALA A 652 22.26 4.85 23.39
CA ALA A 652 21.07 4.81 22.53
C ALA A 652 21.42 4.31 21.12
N GLU A 653 22.34 4.99 20.43
CA GLU A 653 22.85 4.59 19.10
C GLU A 653 23.32 3.12 19.06
N SER A 654 24.03 2.68 20.11
CA SER A 654 24.53 1.30 20.19
C SER A 654 23.44 0.23 20.20
N ASN A 655 22.23 0.56 20.67
CA ASN A 655 21.11 -0.38 20.73
C ASN A 655 20.50 -0.65 19.35
N TYR A 656 20.52 0.34 18.45
CA TYR A 656 19.80 0.25 17.19
C TYR A 656 20.68 0.29 15.93
N MET A 657 21.96 0.66 16.01
CA MET A 657 22.82 0.80 14.83
C MET A 657 22.84 -0.45 13.93
N ASN A 658 22.88 -1.65 14.51
CA ASN A 658 22.90 -2.90 13.75
C ASN A 658 21.53 -3.28 13.18
N GLU A 659 20.44 -2.84 13.82
CA GLU A 659 19.08 -3.04 13.31
C GLU A 659 18.83 -2.12 12.11
N VAL A 660 19.25 -0.86 12.23
CA VAL A 660 19.12 0.14 11.16
C VAL A 660 20.00 -0.23 9.97
N GLY A 661 21.28 -0.54 10.20
CA GLY A 661 22.24 -0.82 9.13
C GLY A 661 22.46 0.39 8.21
N ASP A 662 22.86 0.11 6.98
CA ASP A 662 23.21 1.10 5.94
C ASP A 662 22.04 2.01 5.54
N ILE A 663 22.23 3.33 5.53
CA ILE A 663 21.17 4.32 5.21
C ILE A 663 21.70 5.43 4.31
N ASP A 664 20.87 5.94 3.39
CA ASP A 664 21.31 6.95 2.44
C ASP A 664 21.46 8.36 3.05
N ILE A 665 20.51 8.71 3.92
CA ILE A 665 20.41 10.05 4.52
C ILE A 665 20.22 9.95 6.03
N LEU A 666 21.14 10.55 6.79
CA LEU A 666 21.05 10.70 8.23
C LEU A 666 20.63 12.12 8.60
N LYS A 667 19.55 12.30 9.38
CA LYS A 667 19.45 13.49 10.24
C LYS A 667 20.39 13.29 11.42
N ALA A 668 21.37 14.18 11.59
CA ALA A 668 22.38 14.06 12.64
C ALA A 668 21.73 14.10 14.02
N VAL A 669 22.07 13.16 14.90
CA VAL A 669 21.48 13.08 16.24
C VAL A 669 21.76 14.37 17.01
N HIS A 670 20.72 14.90 17.66
CA HIS A 670 20.79 16.06 18.56
C HIS A 670 21.62 17.20 18.00
N HIS A 671 21.19 17.71 16.84
CA HIS A 671 21.77 18.87 16.16
C HIS A 671 23.29 18.77 15.91
N ALA A 672 23.82 17.55 15.78
CA ALA A 672 25.25 17.26 15.72
C ALA A 672 26.08 17.83 16.90
N THR A 673 25.48 17.86 18.09
CA THR A 673 26.20 18.22 19.33
C THR A 673 27.30 17.21 19.64
N SER A 674 28.22 17.54 20.56
CA SER A 674 29.34 16.67 20.94
C SER A 674 28.93 15.32 21.54
N ASN A 675 27.66 15.18 21.93
CA ASN A 675 27.08 13.97 22.51
C ASN A 675 26.03 13.33 21.58
N GLY A 676 25.76 13.90 20.40
CA GLY A 676 24.72 13.41 19.51
C GLY A 676 25.12 12.13 18.79
N THR A 677 26.13 12.22 17.92
CA THR A 677 26.50 11.12 17.01
C THR A 677 27.88 10.53 17.29
N THR A 678 27.97 9.22 17.41
CA THR A 678 29.22 8.48 17.62
C THR A 678 29.88 8.02 16.33
N SER A 679 31.20 7.81 16.37
CA SER A 679 31.94 7.31 15.21
C SER A 679 31.61 5.84 14.92
N GLU A 680 31.29 5.06 15.95
CA GLU A 680 30.85 3.68 15.82
C GLU A 680 29.49 3.59 15.11
N PHE A 681 28.56 4.49 15.44
CA PHE A 681 27.28 4.59 14.76
C PHE A 681 27.44 4.92 13.28
N LEU A 682 28.17 5.99 12.96
CA LEU A 682 28.42 6.40 11.57
C LEU A 682 29.11 5.31 10.73
N ALA A 683 29.97 4.49 11.36
CA ALA A 683 30.64 3.40 10.65
C ALA A 683 29.73 2.20 10.35
N VAL A 684 28.61 2.06 11.06
CA VAL A 684 27.63 0.98 10.83
C VAL A 684 26.52 1.45 9.90
N VAL A 685 26.05 2.70 10.06
CA VAL A 685 24.97 3.25 9.24
C VAL A 685 25.44 3.86 7.92
N ASP A 686 26.72 4.21 7.83
CA ASP A 686 27.44 4.63 6.60
C ASP A 686 26.72 5.64 5.66
N PRO A 687 26.17 6.77 6.17
CA PRO A 687 25.39 7.69 5.34
C PRO A 687 26.19 8.41 4.25
N GLU A 688 25.64 8.46 3.03
CA GLU A 688 26.13 9.34 1.96
C GLU A 688 25.86 10.81 2.28
N THR A 689 24.73 11.11 2.92
CA THR A 689 24.34 12.48 3.27
C THR A 689 23.98 12.59 4.75
N VAL A 690 24.57 13.57 5.42
CA VAL A 690 24.20 13.94 6.79
C VAL A 690 23.59 15.35 6.80
N ILE A 691 22.36 15.46 7.28
CA ILE A 691 21.65 16.72 7.45
C ILE A 691 21.73 17.15 8.91
N ILE A 692 22.17 18.39 9.14
CA ILE A 692 22.25 18.99 10.47
C ILE A 692 21.17 20.06 10.57
N THR A 693 20.21 19.85 11.46
CA THR A 693 19.19 20.81 11.86
C THR A 693 19.66 21.50 13.14
N ASN A 694 19.56 22.82 13.22
CA ASN A 694 19.91 23.62 14.41
C ASN A 694 19.17 24.96 14.38
N GLY A 695 18.89 25.48 13.17
CA GLY A 695 18.18 26.74 12.97
C GLY A 695 19.05 27.99 13.17
N ASN A 696 20.37 27.84 13.37
CA ASN A 696 21.32 28.95 13.58
C ASN A 696 22.63 28.76 12.81
#